data_AF-A0A8T5TG62-F1
#
_entry.id   AF-A0A8T5TG62-F1
#
_cell.length_a   1.000
_cell.length_b   1.000
_cell.length_c   1.000
_cell.angle_alpha   90.00
_cell.angle_beta   90.00
_cell.angle_gamma   90.00
#
_symmetry.space_group_name_H-M   'P 1'
#
loop_
_entity.id
_entity.type
_entity.pdbx_description
1 polymer ?
#
loop_
_entity_poly.entity_id
_entity_poly.type
_entity_poly.pdbx_seq_one_letter_code
_entity_poly.pdbx_strand_id
1 'polypeptide(L)'
;MNFLETNTHLKDKFSVNKKKDEGIYFTPLFITEYICKKSLIYYLRNSHEINSIQQLIFDYQENLDDLNQKLRNLKILDPSCGDGAFIFTMYHILIDIYKRIAKLQNTNYNPNIECEIIINNLYGVDINEENIDSLKKTLENLLNHNSNQISKINNNFKAGNSIISEKEIDIKSFAWKHNFQSIIEKGGFDIIIGNPPWGANIDKFKHYLRDKYGDILKGQFDSFSIFLHFNMKNLLLKNGIIGFALPNELCLLELNKGLRKYLLESKILELINLGFNIFQSVQKPTLIAILKKIEINFCKNHFVKVFARLKKKDKKLLLNNKISLDNIICNNFILRNQSEFLHNISFRFDIFSDRFDIEIKNIIKKNNFKPLKEFFNNGRGIDTNSEGNYIICPKCNLLNPPFGRGHSGRKSFKICRKIDCNYEFKKEMLINYNSIKLISKKDFPIDKFNAPGYIGEDLHKLYFSRQPRAFKYYKDISAINQEEYKKLDFSDIKWGKDHLYNGERILIRKVSTNHNLQVMVYKGFLITNQQIYIFKKRDNIKKMSIYYFLGILASRLIHYYYINEFGDPDKEILPHFTQKALKSLPIPIIDVKDNLYIDIIRNTKKIIQLISKYNLFKNKEKIEKVNTLKKIQEFYNLLDRSIFTLYNLHDEKLRNKIKIRSEKNGFKVI
;
A
#
# COMPACT_ATOMS: atom_id res chain seq x y z
N MET A 1 -29.57 25.81 -15.84
CA MET A 1 -30.31 24.57 -15.50
C MET A 1 -29.33 23.62 -14.84
N ASN A 2 -29.71 23.11 -13.67
CA ASN A 2 -28.82 22.39 -12.76
C ASN A 2 -28.42 21.03 -13.34
N PHE A 3 -27.12 20.75 -13.34
CA PHE A 3 -26.44 19.47 -13.62
C PHE A 3 -27.00 18.23 -12.84
N LEU A 4 -27.96 18.45 -11.94
CA LEU A 4 -28.59 17.42 -11.12
C LEU A 4 -29.85 16.81 -11.75
N GLU A 5 -30.52 17.47 -12.69
CA GLU A 5 -31.84 17.01 -13.20
C GLU A 5 -31.74 15.97 -14.33
N THR A 6 -30.65 15.94 -15.09
CA THR A 6 -30.45 14.95 -16.18
C THR A 6 -29.92 13.59 -15.70
N ASN A 7 -29.68 13.42 -14.40
CA ASN A 7 -29.07 12.22 -13.80
C ASN A 7 -30.06 11.08 -13.47
N THR A 8 -31.33 11.19 -13.85
CA THR A 8 -32.33 10.14 -13.60
C THR A 8 -32.11 8.90 -14.46
N HIS A 9 -31.53 9.02 -15.66
CA HIS A 9 -31.34 7.89 -16.58
C HIS A 9 -30.11 7.00 -16.31
N LEU A 10 -29.17 7.43 -15.45
CA LEU A 10 -27.97 6.65 -15.11
C LEU A 10 -28.08 5.84 -13.81
N LYS A 11 -29.21 5.94 -13.08
CA LYS A 11 -29.39 5.30 -11.75
C LYS A 11 -29.85 3.84 -11.82
N ASP A 12 -30.50 3.44 -12.91
CA ASP A 12 -31.22 2.16 -12.96
C ASP A 12 -30.56 1.18 -13.92
N LYS A 13 -29.52 0.51 -13.42
CA LYS A 13 -28.97 -0.80 -13.80
C LYS A 13 -27.64 -0.88 -13.02
N PHE A 14 -27.33 -1.88 -12.21
CA PHE A 14 -26.77 -3.16 -12.63
C PHE A 14 -26.49 -4.02 -11.38
N SER A 15 -26.66 -5.34 -11.54
CA SER A 15 -26.52 -6.36 -10.50
C SER A 15 -25.06 -6.64 -10.10
N VAL A 16 -24.88 -6.94 -8.81
CA VAL A 16 -23.61 -7.21 -8.11
C VAL A 16 -23.49 -8.73 -7.98
N ASN A 17 -22.53 -9.40 -8.65
CA ASN A 17 -21.88 -10.64 -8.14
C ASN A 17 -20.82 -11.31 -9.05
N LYS A 18 -20.59 -10.88 -10.31
CA LYS A 18 -19.50 -11.43 -11.16
C LYS A 18 -18.16 -10.66 -11.17
N LYS A 19 -18.08 -9.49 -10.52
CA LYS A 19 -17.07 -8.43 -10.82
C LYS A 19 -15.75 -8.47 -9.99
N LYS A 20 -15.55 -9.42 -9.08
CA LYS A 20 -14.38 -9.42 -8.18
C LYS A 20 -13.08 -9.93 -8.82
N ASP A 21 -13.16 -10.91 -9.72
CA ASP A 21 -11.97 -11.52 -10.32
C ASP A 21 -11.35 -10.66 -11.45
N GLU A 22 -12.11 -9.70 -11.98
CA GLU A 22 -11.70 -8.79 -13.06
C GLU A 22 -11.29 -7.39 -12.57
N GLY A 23 -11.45 -7.09 -11.27
CA GLY A 23 -11.08 -5.80 -10.69
C GLY A 23 -11.93 -4.59 -11.15
N ILE A 24 -13.18 -4.83 -11.58
CA ILE A 24 -14.07 -3.82 -12.18
C ILE A 24 -14.93 -3.15 -11.11
N TYR A 25 -14.84 -1.81 -11.01
CA TYR A 25 -15.59 -1.00 -10.05
C TYR A 25 -16.20 0.24 -10.70
N PHE A 26 -17.48 0.50 -10.41
CA PHE A 26 -18.15 1.72 -10.87
C PHE A 26 -17.53 2.94 -10.20
N THR A 27 -17.17 3.95 -10.99
CA THR A 27 -16.47 5.14 -10.50
C THR A 27 -17.46 6.22 -10.08
N PRO A 28 -17.46 6.68 -8.81
CA PRO A 28 -18.34 7.75 -8.38
C PRO A 28 -18.18 9.04 -9.19
N LEU A 29 -19.30 9.71 -9.49
CA LEU A 29 -19.35 10.91 -10.33
C LEU A 29 -18.39 12.02 -9.85
N PHE A 30 -18.28 12.25 -8.54
CA PHE A 30 -17.39 13.28 -8.00
C PHE A 30 -15.89 13.00 -8.30
N ILE A 31 -15.51 11.75 -8.56
CA ILE A 31 -14.14 11.38 -8.96
C ILE A 31 -13.95 11.62 -10.45
N THR A 32 -14.87 11.14 -11.28
CA THR A 32 -14.80 11.34 -12.74
C THR A 32 -14.81 12.83 -13.07
N GLU A 33 -15.68 13.60 -12.44
CA GLU A 33 -15.75 15.05 -12.63
C GLU A 33 -14.45 15.74 -12.26
N TYR A 34 -13.89 15.42 -11.08
CA TYR A 34 -12.68 16.05 -10.60
C TYR A 34 -11.50 15.76 -11.53
N ILE A 35 -11.30 14.48 -11.88
CA ILE A 35 -10.23 14.05 -12.78
C ILE A 35 -10.39 14.69 -14.16
N CYS A 36 -11.58 14.65 -14.77
CA CYS A 36 -11.80 15.23 -16.09
C CYS A 36 -11.56 16.74 -16.10
N LYS A 37 -12.17 17.47 -15.15
CA LYS A 37 -12.03 18.93 -15.02
C LYS A 37 -10.56 19.32 -14.84
N LYS A 38 -9.87 18.71 -13.87
CA LYS A 38 -8.47 19.04 -13.59
C LYS A 38 -7.55 18.66 -14.75
N SER A 39 -7.74 17.50 -15.36
CA SER A 39 -6.89 17.09 -16.49
C SER A 39 -7.01 18.05 -17.66
N LEU A 40 -8.24 18.49 -17.97
CA LEU A 40 -8.50 19.48 -19.01
C LEU A 40 -7.89 20.85 -18.68
N ILE A 41 -8.09 21.34 -17.44
CA ILE A 41 -7.51 22.61 -16.99
C ILE A 41 -5.98 22.57 -17.06
N TYR A 42 -5.36 21.50 -16.56
CA TYR A 42 -3.90 21.37 -16.55
C TYR A 42 -3.29 21.27 -17.96
N TYR A 43 -4.03 20.72 -18.92
CA TYR A 43 -3.62 20.65 -20.31
C TYR A 43 -3.75 22.02 -21.00
N LEU A 44 -4.89 22.71 -20.83
CA LEU A 44 -5.23 23.92 -21.58
C LEU A 44 -4.72 25.22 -20.95
N ARG A 45 -4.44 25.28 -19.64
CA ARG A 45 -4.07 26.54 -18.98
C ARG A 45 -2.78 27.16 -19.53
N ASN A 46 -2.77 28.47 -19.74
CA ASN A 46 -1.54 29.22 -20.04
C ASN A 46 -0.79 29.59 -18.75
N SER A 47 -1.54 29.94 -17.70
CA SER A 47 -0.98 30.31 -16.38
C SER A 47 -1.14 29.19 -15.33
N HIS A 48 -0.29 29.21 -14.29
CA HIS A 48 -0.29 28.18 -13.25
C HIS A 48 -1.39 28.33 -12.19
N GLU A 49 -2.09 29.46 -12.17
CA GLU A 49 -3.07 29.83 -11.13
C GLU A 49 -4.51 29.38 -11.42
N ILE A 50 -4.78 28.96 -12.66
CA ILE A 50 -6.10 28.50 -13.09
C ILE A 50 -6.43 27.17 -12.43
N ASN A 51 -7.55 27.15 -11.70
CA ASN A 51 -8.03 25.97 -10.99
C ASN A 51 -9.50 25.64 -11.27
N SER A 52 -10.21 26.46 -12.05
CA SER A 52 -11.60 26.22 -12.47
C SER A 52 -11.78 26.43 -13.97
N ILE A 53 -12.84 25.82 -14.53
CA ILE A 53 -13.22 26.02 -15.94
C ILE A 53 -13.58 27.48 -16.23
N GLN A 54 -14.22 28.16 -15.27
CA GLN A 54 -14.56 29.57 -15.43
C GLN A 54 -13.31 30.44 -15.54
N GLN A 55 -12.31 30.19 -14.70
CA GLN A 55 -11.01 30.87 -14.78
C GLN A 55 -10.27 30.53 -16.08
N LEU A 56 -10.36 29.27 -16.54
CA LEU A 56 -9.77 28.87 -17.81
C LEU A 56 -10.36 29.66 -18.97
N ILE A 57 -11.69 29.77 -19.04
CA ILE A 57 -12.34 30.53 -20.11
C ILE A 57 -11.98 32.02 -20.01
N PHE A 58 -11.89 32.56 -18.80
CA PHE A 58 -11.49 33.95 -18.57
C PHE A 58 -10.04 34.23 -19.02
N ASP A 59 -9.10 33.29 -18.77
CA ASP A 59 -7.70 33.37 -19.22
C ASP A 59 -7.56 33.41 -20.75
N TYR A 60 -8.60 32.97 -21.46
CA TYR A 60 -8.69 33.00 -22.92
C TYR A 60 -9.69 34.05 -23.43
N GLN A 61 -10.20 34.96 -22.58
CA GLN A 61 -11.27 35.86 -22.98
C GLN A 61 -10.89 36.78 -24.16
N GLU A 62 -9.61 37.16 -24.26
CA GLU A 62 -9.08 37.95 -25.38
C GLU A 62 -8.80 37.11 -26.64
N ASN A 63 -8.80 35.78 -26.54
CA ASN A 63 -8.53 34.86 -27.67
C ASN A 63 -9.30 33.54 -27.52
N LEU A 64 -10.64 33.62 -27.52
CA LEU A 64 -11.52 32.46 -27.40
C LEU A 64 -11.41 31.51 -28.60
N ASP A 65 -10.97 32.01 -29.76
CA ASP A 65 -10.78 31.21 -30.95
C ASP A 65 -9.61 30.24 -30.81
N ASP A 66 -8.51 30.63 -30.14
CA ASP A 66 -7.42 29.71 -29.77
C ASP A 66 -7.92 28.61 -28.82
N LEU A 67 -8.74 28.95 -27.82
CA LEU A 67 -9.35 27.95 -26.94
C LEU A 67 -10.25 26.98 -27.72
N ASN A 68 -11.11 27.50 -28.59
CA ASN A 68 -11.97 26.68 -29.47
C ASN A 68 -11.14 25.74 -30.35
N GLN A 69 -10.07 26.25 -30.98
CA GLN A 69 -9.20 25.44 -31.83
C GLN A 69 -8.49 24.34 -31.03
N LYS A 70 -7.98 24.67 -29.84
CA LYS A 70 -7.38 23.68 -28.92
C LYS A 70 -8.39 22.60 -28.55
N LEU A 71 -9.60 22.98 -28.12
CA LEU A 71 -10.66 22.04 -27.76
C LEU A 71 -11.04 21.11 -28.91
N ARG A 72 -11.18 21.61 -30.13
CA ARG A 72 -11.50 20.80 -31.32
C ARG A 72 -10.45 19.75 -31.64
N ASN A 73 -9.18 20.04 -31.36
CA ASN A 73 -8.07 19.15 -31.71
C ASN A 73 -7.71 18.13 -30.63
N LEU A 74 -8.23 18.26 -29.41
CA LEU A 74 -7.93 17.37 -28.28
C LEU A 74 -8.18 15.89 -28.60
N LYS A 75 -7.26 15.01 -28.21
CA LYS A 75 -7.43 13.55 -28.22
C LYS A 75 -7.42 13.03 -26.79
N ILE A 76 -8.58 12.59 -26.32
CA ILE A 76 -8.82 12.16 -24.93
C ILE A 76 -9.13 10.67 -24.92
N LEU A 77 -8.32 9.90 -24.20
CA LEU A 77 -8.43 8.45 -24.10
C LEU A 77 -8.86 8.03 -22.68
N ASP A 78 -9.83 7.11 -22.60
CA ASP A 78 -9.97 6.19 -21.47
C ASP A 78 -9.54 4.76 -21.89
N PRO A 79 -8.37 4.28 -21.45
CA PRO A 79 -7.80 2.99 -21.87
C PRO A 79 -8.41 1.77 -21.16
N SER A 80 -9.34 1.97 -20.23
CA SER A 80 -10.11 0.92 -19.53
C SER A 80 -11.50 1.46 -19.22
N CYS A 81 -12.24 1.81 -20.28
CA CYS A 81 -13.36 2.73 -20.20
C CYS A 81 -14.63 2.16 -19.57
N GLY A 82 -14.72 0.83 -19.42
CA GLY A 82 -15.93 0.16 -18.94
C GLY A 82 -17.17 0.61 -19.72
N ASP A 83 -18.21 0.97 -18.98
CA ASP A 83 -19.47 1.51 -19.50
C ASP A 83 -19.41 3.01 -19.88
N GLY A 84 -18.25 3.65 -19.78
CA GLY A 84 -18.00 5.00 -20.28
C GLY A 84 -18.16 6.13 -19.26
N ALA A 85 -18.12 5.86 -17.96
CA ALA A 85 -18.30 6.91 -16.92
C ALA A 85 -17.41 8.16 -17.12
N PHE A 86 -16.12 7.98 -17.44
CA PHE A 86 -15.20 9.09 -17.75
C PHE A 86 -15.49 9.74 -19.11
N ILE A 87 -15.86 8.94 -20.11
CA ILE A 87 -16.21 9.40 -21.46
C ILE A 87 -17.40 10.35 -21.40
N PHE A 88 -18.50 9.95 -20.76
CA PHE A 88 -19.68 10.79 -20.61
C PHE A 88 -19.43 12.02 -19.72
N THR A 89 -18.63 11.86 -18.67
CA THR A 89 -18.27 13.01 -17.82
C THR A 89 -17.48 14.05 -18.61
N MET A 90 -16.49 13.63 -19.41
CA MET A 90 -15.71 14.53 -20.26
C MET A 90 -16.57 15.15 -21.36
N TYR A 91 -17.43 14.37 -22.00
CA TYR A 91 -18.41 14.85 -22.99
C TYR A 91 -19.23 16.04 -22.44
N HIS A 92 -19.84 15.88 -21.27
CA HIS A 92 -20.65 16.94 -20.66
C HIS A 92 -19.82 18.17 -20.25
N ILE A 93 -18.58 17.98 -19.78
CA ILE A 93 -17.68 19.09 -19.45
C ILE A 93 -17.35 19.91 -20.70
N LEU A 94 -17.01 19.25 -21.82
CA LEU A 94 -16.71 19.92 -23.08
C LEU A 94 -17.93 20.69 -23.61
N ILE A 95 -19.12 20.11 -23.54
CA ILE A 95 -20.38 20.80 -23.89
C ILE A 95 -20.59 22.05 -23.05
N ASP A 96 -20.41 21.97 -21.72
CA ASP A 96 -20.56 23.12 -20.83
C ASP A 96 -19.59 24.25 -21.21
N ILE A 97 -18.35 23.89 -21.58
CA ILE A 97 -17.34 24.86 -22.04
C ILE A 97 -17.79 25.52 -23.34
N TYR A 98 -18.18 24.77 -24.35
CA TYR A 98 -18.64 25.35 -25.63
C TYR A 98 -19.89 26.22 -25.47
N LYS A 99 -20.85 25.82 -24.62
CA LYS A 99 -22.02 26.65 -24.29
C LYS A 99 -21.62 27.97 -23.64
N ARG A 100 -20.64 27.96 -22.74
CA ARG A 100 -20.11 29.18 -22.11
C ARG A 100 -19.37 30.06 -23.10
N ILE A 101 -18.55 29.48 -23.99
CA ILE A 101 -17.86 30.23 -25.05
C ILE A 101 -18.87 30.90 -25.98
N ALA A 102 -19.88 30.17 -26.47
CA ALA A 102 -20.93 30.73 -27.32
C ALA A 102 -21.66 31.90 -26.65
N LYS A 103 -22.00 31.74 -25.35
CA LYS A 103 -22.60 32.81 -24.55
C LYS A 103 -21.70 34.05 -24.44
N LEU A 104 -20.40 33.88 -24.24
CA LEU A 104 -19.44 35.01 -24.15
C LEU A 104 -19.21 35.70 -25.50
N GLN A 105 -19.25 34.95 -26.60
CA GLN A 105 -19.15 35.48 -27.96
C GLN A 105 -20.48 36.07 -28.47
N ASN A 106 -21.57 36.01 -27.69
CA ASN A 106 -22.92 36.35 -28.11
C ASN A 106 -23.37 35.60 -29.39
N THR A 107 -22.95 34.35 -29.53
CA THR A 107 -23.33 33.46 -30.64
C THR A 107 -24.25 32.34 -30.15
N ASN A 108 -25.01 31.76 -31.09
CA ASN A 108 -25.81 30.58 -30.78
C ASN A 108 -24.92 29.34 -30.63
N TYR A 109 -25.21 28.51 -29.63
CA TYR A 109 -24.56 27.21 -29.47
C TYR A 109 -24.85 26.33 -30.69
N ASN A 110 -23.81 25.87 -31.37
CA ASN A 110 -23.93 24.96 -32.51
C ASN A 110 -24.17 23.52 -32.01
N PRO A 111 -25.36 22.91 -32.26
CA PRO A 111 -25.64 21.54 -31.82
C PRO A 111 -24.71 20.48 -32.42
N ASN A 112 -24.10 20.74 -33.58
CA ASN A 112 -23.16 19.82 -34.22
C ASN A 112 -21.87 19.60 -33.40
N ILE A 113 -21.57 20.49 -32.44
CA ILE A 113 -20.44 20.35 -31.53
C ILE A 113 -20.52 19.04 -30.74
N GLU A 114 -21.72 18.59 -30.36
CA GLU A 114 -21.88 17.33 -29.62
C GLU A 114 -21.39 16.14 -30.45
N CYS A 115 -21.73 16.13 -31.74
CA CYS A 115 -21.24 15.15 -32.69
C CYS A 115 -19.71 15.23 -32.84
N GLU A 116 -19.18 16.45 -33.01
CA GLU A 116 -17.73 16.69 -33.14
C GLU A 116 -16.97 16.17 -31.91
N ILE A 117 -17.47 16.40 -30.70
CA ILE A 117 -16.84 15.93 -29.46
C ILE A 117 -16.74 14.40 -29.46
N ILE A 118 -17.85 13.71 -29.74
CA ILE A 118 -17.90 12.24 -29.70
C ILE A 118 -16.94 11.63 -30.73
N ILE A 119 -16.94 12.15 -31.96
CA ILE A 119 -16.21 11.53 -33.07
C ILE A 119 -14.75 12.00 -33.19
N ASN A 120 -14.41 13.20 -32.71
CA ASN A 120 -13.07 13.76 -32.87
C ASN A 120 -12.27 13.82 -31.57
N ASN A 121 -12.91 13.86 -30.40
CA ASN A 121 -12.19 14.09 -29.14
C ASN A 121 -12.11 12.85 -28.25
N LEU A 122 -13.13 11.99 -28.24
CA LEU A 122 -13.27 10.92 -27.24
C LEU A 122 -12.92 9.55 -27.82
N TYR A 123 -12.07 8.81 -27.09
CA TYR A 123 -11.57 7.50 -27.45
C TYR A 123 -11.62 6.56 -26.23
N GLY A 124 -11.90 5.28 -26.45
CA GLY A 124 -12.04 4.31 -25.36
C GLY A 124 -11.59 2.90 -25.74
N VAL A 125 -10.96 2.21 -24.79
CA VAL A 125 -10.63 0.78 -24.92
C VAL A 125 -11.05 0.04 -23.65
N ASP A 126 -11.62 -1.15 -23.80
CA ASP A 126 -11.91 -2.04 -22.66
C ASP A 126 -11.74 -3.51 -23.06
N ILE A 127 -11.36 -4.37 -22.12
CA ILE A 127 -11.18 -5.80 -22.38
C ILE A 127 -12.52 -6.55 -22.51
N ASN A 128 -13.60 -5.96 -22.00
CA ASN A 128 -14.95 -6.48 -22.07
C ASN A 128 -15.70 -5.87 -23.26
N GLU A 129 -15.99 -6.71 -24.24
CA GLU A 129 -16.70 -6.34 -25.48
C GLU A 129 -18.15 -5.89 -25.21
N GLU A 130 -18.85 -6.52 -24.26
CA GLU A 130 -20.22 -6.14 -23.90
C GLU A 130 -20.30 -4.71 -23.36
N ASN A 131 -19.30 -4.29 -22.58
CA ASN A 131 -19.21 -2.92 -22.08
C ASN A 131 -19.00 -1.91 -23.22
N ILE A 132 -18.12 -2.24 -24.17
CA ILE A 132 -17.87 -1.42 -25.36
C ILE A 132 -19.13 -1.31 -26.23
N ASP A 133 -19.81 -2.42 -26.49
CA ASP A 133 -21.04 -2.41 -27.28
C ASP A 133 -22.15 -1.61 -26.60
N SER A 134 -22.27 -1.72 -25.28
CA SER A 134 -23.20 -0.90 -24.50
C SER A 134 -22.86 0.59 -24.58
N LEU A 135 -21.59 0.94 -24.47
CA LEU A 135 -21.12 2.33 -24.58
C LEU A 135 -21.42 2.89 -25.97
N LYS A 136 -21.09 2.14 -27.03
CA LYS A 136 -21.34 2.53 -28.42
C LYS A 136 -22.83 2.79 -28.67
N LYS A 137 -23.72 1.88 -28.26
CA LYS A 137 -25.17 2.07 -28.41
C LYS A 137 -25.66 3.36 -27.76
N THR A 138 -25.18 3.66 -26.56
CA THR A 138 -25.53 4.92 -25.87
C THR A 138 -25.04 6.14 -26.63
N LEU A 139 -23.81 6.10 -27.17
CA LEU A 139 -23.26 7.19 -27.98
C LEU A 139 -24.01 7.36 -29.31
N GLU A 140 -24.38 6.26 -29.97
CA GLU A 140 -25.14 6.27 -31.23
C GLU A 140 -26.54 6.90 -31.03
N ASN A 141 -27.19 6.59 -29.90
CA ASN A 141 -28.46 7.20 -29.54
C ASN A 141 -28.34 8.72 -29.34
N LEU A 142 -27.22 9.20 -28.76
CA LEU A 142 -26.96 10.64 -28.63
C LEU A 142 -26.74 11.33 -29.99
N LEU A 143 -26.35 10.58 -31.03
CA LEU A 143 -26.10 11.08 -32.39
C LEU A 143 -27.29 10.93 -33.35
N ASN A 144 -28.46 10.49 -32.88
CA ASN A 144 -29.64 10.22 -33.73
C ASN A 144 -29.36 9.26 -34.92
N HIS A 145 -28.47 8.28 -34.75
CA HIS A 145 -28.19 7.20 -35.71
C HIS A 145 -27.72 7.61 -37.13
N ASN A 146 -27.00 8.72 -37.29
CA ASN A 146 -26.39 9.07 -38.58
C ASN A 146 -25.28 8.07 -39.00
N SER A 147 -25.48 7.34 -40.10
CA SER A 147 -24.64 6.21 -40.53
C SER A 147 -23.15 6.54 -40.68
N ASN A 148 -22.80 7.72 -41.21
CA ASN A 148 -21.41 8.17 -41.35
C ASN A 148 -20.73 8.50 -40.01
N GLN A 149 -21.51 8.79 -38.96
CA GLN A 149 -21.00 9.08 -37.62
C GLN A 149 -20.83 7.79 -36.80
N ILE A 150 -21.68 6.78 -37.04
CA ILE A 150 -21.59 5.45 -36.40
C ILE A 150 -20.26 4.76 -36.73
N SER A 151 -19.80 4.84 -37.99
CA SER A 151 -18.51 4.24 -38.39
C SER A 151 -17.32 4.85 -37.61
N LYS A 152 -17.38 6.15 -37.29
CA LYS A 152 -16.36 6.81 -36.47
C LYS A 152 -16.41 6.40 -35.01
N ILE A 153 -17.59 6.21 -34.42
CA ILE A 153 -17.73 5.65 -33.07
C ILE A 153 -17.05 4.28 -33.00
N ASN A 154 -17.27 3.42 -34.00
CA ASN A 154 -16.63 2.11 -34.06
C ASN A 154 -15.11 2.16 -34.16
N ASN A 155 -14.55 3.24 -34.72
CA ASN A 155 -13.11 3.45 -34.78
C ASN A 155 -12.53 4.02 -33.47
N ASN A 156 -13.31 4.77 -32.70
CA ASN A 156 -12.85 5.41 -31.47
C ASN A 156 -12.97 4.51 -30.23
N PHE A 157 -13.96 3.62 -30.22
CA PHE A 157 -14.25 2.73 -29.10
C PHE A 157 -14.03 1.27 -29.49
N LYS A 158 -13.08 0.59 -28.85
CA LYS A 158 -12.64 -0.74 -29.28
C LYS A 158 -12.45 -1.70 -28.11
N ALA A 159 -12.74 -2.98 -28.34
CA ALA A 159 -12.47 -4.02 -27.36
C ALA A 159 -11.03 -4.55 -27.48
N GLY A 160 -10.37 -4.77 -26.35
CA GLY A 160 -9.03 -5.39 -26.31
C GLY A 160 -8.28 -5.21 -24.98
N ASN A 161 -7.23 -6.01 -24.81
CA ASN A 161 -6.28 -5.91 -23.72
C ASN A 161 -5.31 -4.75 -23.98
N SER A 162 -5.56 -3.63 -23.31
CA SER A 162 -4.79 -2.38 -23.45
C SER A 162 -3.29 -2.50 -23.14
N ILE A 163 -2.83 -3.56 -22.47
CA ILE A 163 -1.43 -3.73 -22.03
C ILE A 163 -0.62 -4.67 -22.91
N ILE A 164 -1.27 -5.65 -23.53
CA ILE A 164 -0.64 -6.67 -24.37
C ILE A 164 -0.95 -6.35 -25.82
N SER A 165 0.07 -6.18 -26.67
CA SER A 165 -0.13 -5.88 -28.10
C SER A 165 0.12 -7.08 -29.01
N GLU A 166 0.70 -8.14 -28.48
CA GLU A 166 1.12 -9.33 -29.19
C GLU A 166 0.05 -10.43 -29.08
N LYS A 167 -0.57 -10.80 -30.22
CA LYS A 167 -1.64 -11.82 -30.30
C LYS A 167 -1.21 -13.19 -29.78
N GLU A 168 0.06 -13.52 -29.89
CA GLU A 168 0.65 -14.77 -29.40
C GLU A 168 0.61 -14.88 -27.87
N ILE A 169 0.63 -13.75 -27.16
CA ILE A 169 0.61 -13.68 -25.70
C ILE A 169 -0.84 -13.66 -25.18
N ASP A 170 -1.70 -12.91 -25.85
CA ASP A 170 -3.12 -12.83 -25.53
C ASP A 170 -3.98 -12.70 -26.78
N ILE A 171 -5.00 -13.55 -26.91
CA ILE A 171 -5.93 -13.48 -28.04
C ILE A 171 -6.70 -12.16 -28.07
N LYS A 172 -6.90 -11.55 -26.89
CA LYS A 172 -7.52 -10.23 -26.74
C LYS A 172 -6.52 -9.08 -26.93
N SER A 173 -5.28 -9.31 -27.34
CA SER A 173 -4.25 -8.25 -27.44
C SER A 173 -4.73 -7.03 -28.26
N PHE A 174 -4.32 -5.84 -27.85
CA PHE A 174 -4.63 -4.59 -28.53
C PHE A 174 -3.38 -3.94 -29.16
N ALA A 175 -3.31 -3.98 -30.49
CA ALA A 175 -2.23 -3.36 -31.26
C ALA A 175 -2.48 -1.86 -31.44
N TRP A 176 -1.93 -1.03 -30.54
CA TRP A 176 -2.14 0.43 -30.52
C TRP A 176 -1.74 1.14 -31.84
N LYS A 177 -0.57 0.79 -32.39
CA LYS A 177 -0.08 1.39 -33.65
C LYS A 177 -0.99 1.13 -34.84
N HIS A 178 -1.68 -0.01 -34.88
CA HIS A 178 -2.63 -0.34 -35.95
C HIS A 178 -3.98 0.33 -35.71
N ASN A 179 -4.49 0.27 -34.48
CA ASN A 179 -5.85 0.72 -34.17
C ASN A 179 -6.00 2.25 -34.10
N PHE A 180 -4.95 2.96 -33.69
CA PHE A 180 -4.94 4.41 -33.54
C PHE A 180 -3.70 5.03 -34.21
N GLN A 181 -3.35 4.54 -35.39
CA GLN A 181 -2.12 4.89 -36.11
C GLN A 181 -1.86 6.40 -36.15
N SER A 182 -2.83 7.18 -36.62
CA SER A 182 -2.70 8.63 -36.80
C SER A 182 -2.46 9.41 -35.50
N ILE A 183 -2.86 8.87 -34.36
CA ILE A 183 -2.64 9.48 -33.03
C ILE A 183 -1.28 9.03 -32.48
N ILE A 184 -0.97 7.74 -32.57
CA ILE A 184 0.28 7.18 -32.06
C ILE A 184 1.50 7.70 -32.84
N GLU A 185 1.40 7.86 -34.16
CA GLU A 185 2.44 8.47 -35.00
C GLU A 185 2.69 9.94 -34.65
N LYS A 186 1.66 10.66 -34.19
CA LYS A 186 1.79 12.02 -33.66
C LYS A 186 2.34 12.08 -32.23
N GLY A 187 2.67 10.92 -31.65
CA GLY A 187 3.29 10.79 -30.33
C GLY A 187 2.35 10.42 -29.19
N GLY A 188 1.04 10.25 -29.47
CA GLY A 188 0.06 9.79 -28.49
C GLY A 188 -1.12 10.74 -28.25
N PHE A 189 -1.84 10.48 -27.17
CA PHE A 189 -3.03 11.22 -26.74
C PHE A 189 -2.67 12.42 -25.86
N ASP A 190 -3.44 13.50 -25.99
CA ASP A 190 -3.28 14.73 -25.21
C ASP A 190 -3.61 14.53 -23.74
N ILE A 191 -4.71 13.83 -23.48
CA ILE A 191 -5.22 13.55 -22.15
C ILE A 191 -5.57 12.07 -22.05
N ILE A 192 -5.11 11.42 -20.99
CA ILE A 192 -5.52 10.07 -20.63
C ILE A 192 -6.20 10.12 -19.26
N ILE A 193 -7.44 9.63 -19.17
CA ILE A 193 -8.24 9.60 -17.95
C ILE A 193 -8.75 8.19 -17.69
N GLY A 194 -9.12 7.87 -16.45
CA GLY A 194 -9.73 6.57 -16.19
C GLY A 194 -9.55 6.05 -14.76
N ASN A 195 -10.13 4.88 -14.53
CA ASN A 195 -9.95 4.07 -13.33
C ASN A 195 -9.35 2.71 -13.75
N PRO A 196 -8.02 2.59 -13.83
CA PRO A 196 -7.37 1.35 -14.24
C PRO A 196 -7.70 0.19 -13.29
N PRO A 197 -7.59 -1.07 -13.73
CA PRO A 197 -7.93 -2.23 -12.90
C PRO A 197 -6.95 -2.39 -11.72
N TRP A 198 -7.48 -2.64 -10.52
CA TRP A 198 -6.70 -2.88 -9.30
C TRP A 198 -6.76 -4.35 -8.91
N GLY A 199 -5.61 -4.99 -8.71
CA GLY A 199 -5.51 -6.37 -8.27
C GLY A 199 -5.99 -7.40 -9.29
N ALA A 200 -6.06 -7.06 -10.57
CA ALA A 200 -6.45 -8.01 -11.61
C ALA A 200 -5.45 -9.17 -11.70
N ASN A 201 -5.95 -10.36 -12.00
CA ASN A 201 -5.10 -11.54 -12.13
C ASN A 201 -4.25 -11.46 -13.40
N ILE A 202 -2.97 -11.15 -13.22
CA ILE A 202 -1.97 -11.01 -14.28
C ILE A 202 -0.97 -12.16 -14.30
N ASP A 203 -1.22 -13.25 -13.58
CA ASP A 203 -0.26 -14.36 -13.44
C ASP A 203 0.06 -15.00 -14.80
N LYS A 204 -0.92 -15.09 -15.71
CA LYS A 204 -0.74 -15.57 -17.10
C LYS A 204 0.33 -14.77 -17.85
N PHE A 205 0.45 -13.46 -17.58
CA PHE A 205 1.31 -12.54 -18.33
C PHE A 205 2.61 -12.21 -17.59
N LYS A 206 2.84 -12.82 -16.43
CA LYS A 206 3.90 -12.39 -15.50
C LYS A 206 5.31 -12.44 -16.08
N HIS A 207 5.61 -13.45 -16.88
CA HIS A 207 6.91 -13.57 -17.57
C HIS A 207 7.11 -12.44 -18.57
N TYR A 208 6.19 -12.31 -19.53
CA TYR A 208 6.18 -11.23 -20.52
C TYR A 208 6.29 -9.84 -19.87
N LEU A 209 5.48 -9.57 -18.83
CA LEU A 209 5.47 -8.27 -18.14
C LEU A 209 6.79 -8.01 -17.41
N ARG A 210 7.43 -9.04 -16.87
CA ARG A 210 8.72 -8.92 -16.20
C ARG A 210 9.85 -8.66 -17.20
N ASP A 211 9.81 -9.29 -18.36
CA ASP A 211 10.83 -9.10 -19.39
C ASP A 211 10.71 -7.69 -19.99
N LYS A 212 9.48 -7.20 -20.17
CA LYS A 212 9.20 -5.88 -20.76
C LYS A 212 9.34 -4.70 -19.78
N TYR A 213 9.04 -4.91 -18.49
CA TYR A 213 8.96 -3.83 -17.49
C TYR A 213 9.75 -4.10 -16.20
N GLY A 214 10.63 -5.11 -16.18
CA GLY A 214 11.30 -5.62 -14.97
C GLY A 214 12.18 -4.61 -14.23
N ASP A 215 12.68 -3.57 -14.90
CA ASP A 215 13.47 -2.51 -14.27
C ASP A 215 12.65 -1.62 -13.33
N ILE A 216 11.37 -1.46 -13.64
CA ILE A 216 10.43 -0.60 -12.94
C ILE A 216 9.55 -1.43 -11.99
N LEU A 217 9.19 -2.64 -12.43
CA LEU A 217 8.31 -3.56 -11.72
C LEU A 217 9.11 -4.72 -11.13
N LYS A 218 9.95 -4.42 -10.14
CA LYS A 218 10.77 -5.43 -9.45
C LYS A 218 9.97 -6.16 -8.38
N GLY A 219 9.85 -7.48 -8.52
CA GLY A 219 9.20 -8.36 -7.54
C GLY A 219 7.71 -8.56 -7.82
N GLN A 220 6.88 -8.44 -6.78
CA GLN A 220 5.42 -8.47 -6.95
C GLN A 220 4.93 -7.06 -7.31
N PHE A 221 4.05 -6.97 -8.31
CA PHE A 221 3.43 -5.72 -8.75
C PHE A 221 1.93 -5.94 -8.93
N ASP A 222 1.15 -4.87 -8.77
CA ASP A 222 -0.29 -4.84 -8.99
C ASP A 222 -0.58 -4.38 -10.43
N SER A 223 -1.73 -4.76 -10.99
CA SER A 223 -2.16 -4.44 -12.35
C SER A 223 -2.16 -2.92 -12.62
N PHE A 224 -2.59 -2.11 -11.66
CA PHE A 224 -2.63 -0.65 -11.84
C PHE A 224 -1.24 -0.06 -12.12
N SER A 225 -0.18 -0.69 -11.59
CA SER A 225 1.19 -0.18 -11.68
C SER A 225 1.74 -0.33 -13.09
N ILE A 226 1.48 -1.47 -13.73
CA ILE A 226 1.80 -1.69 -15.15
C ILE A 226 0.98 -0.73 -16.00
N PHE A 227 -0.30 -0.61 -15.68
CA PHE A 227 -1.24 0.14 -16.48
C PHE A 227 -0.87 1.64 -16.52
N LEU A 228 -0.57 2.23 -15.36
CA LEU A 228 -0.07 3.60 -15.28
C LEU A 228 1.24 3.78 -16.05
N HIS A 229 2.21 2.87 -15.87
CA HIS A 229 3.49 2.96 -16.56
C HIS A 229 3.33 2.88 -18.09
N PHE A 230 2.55 1.91 -18.57
CA PHE A 230 2.31 1.69 -19.99
C PHE A 230 1.69 2.91 -20.65
N ASN A 231 0.63 3.47 -20.06
CA ASN A 231 -0.05 4.65 -20.58
C ASN A 231 0.89 5.87 -20.60
N MET A 232 1.59 6.13 -19.51
CA MET A 232 2.58 7.23 -19.44
C MET A 232 3.69 7.09 -20.49
N LYS A 233 4.23 5.89 -20.66
CA LYS A 233 5.37 5.64 -21.55
C LYS A 233 4.96 5.68 -23.02
N ASN A 234 3.92 4.93 -23.38
CA ASN A 234 3.63 4.56 -24.77
C ASN A 234 2.46 5.32 -25.40
N LEU A 235 1.51 5.80 -24.60
CA LEU A 235 0.25 6.35 -25.13
C LEU A 235 0.11 7.85 -24.89
N LEU A 236 0.71 8.38 -23.82
CA LEU A 236 0.59 9.80 -23.50
C LEU A 236 1.56 10.63 -24.34
N LEU A 237 1.02 11.66 -24.99
CA LEU A 237 1.79 12.64 -25.74
C LEU A 237 2.75 13.39 -24.82
N LYS A 238 3.84 13.91 -25.38
CA LYS A 238 4.69 14.89 -24.70
C LYS A 238 3.84 16.09 -24.27
N ASN A 239 4.03 16.58 -23.04
CA ASN A 239 3.20 17.61 -22.40
C ASN A 239 1.74 17.21 -22.17
N GLY A 240 1.34 15.97 -22.47
CA GLY A 240 0.03 15.44 -22.17
C GLY A 240 -0.20 15.24 -20.67
N ILE A 241 -1.47 15.14 -20.29
CA ILE A 241 -1.91 14.91 -18.91
C ILE A 241 -2.47 13.50 -18.75
N ILE A 242 -2.08 12.82 -17.67
CA ILE A 242 -2.78 11.62 -17.20
C ILE A 242 -3.47 11.92 -15.87
N GLY A 243 -4.73 11.50 -15.75
CA GLY A 243 -5.52 11.63 -14.54
C GLY A 243 -6.19 10.31 -14.19
N PHE A 244 -5.71 9.61 -13.16
CA PHE A 244 -6.22 8.29 -12.78
C PHE A 244 -6.71 8.22 -11.34
N ALA A 245 -7.74 7.38 -11.14
CA ALA A 245 -8.08 6.85 -9.83
C ALA A 245 -7.27 5.58 -9.56
N LEU A 246 -6.45 5.60 -8.52
CA LEU A 246 -5.48 4.56 -8.17
C LEU A 246 -5.61 4.17 -6.70
N PRO A 247 -5.05 3.04 -6.25
CA PRO A 247 -4.92 2.80 -4.83
C PRO A 247 -3.78 3.66 -4.23
N ASN A 248 -3.92 4.07 -2.95
CA ASN A 248 -2.90 4.87 -2.25
C ASN A 248 -1.53 4.18 -2.14
N GLU A 249 -1.51 2.86 -2.40
CA GLU A 249 -0.37 1.97 -2.39
C GLU A 249 0.76 2.49 -3.28
N LEU A 250 0.40 3.22 -4.35
CA LEU A 250 1.34 3.96 -5.20
C LEU A 250 2.28 4.84 -4.36
N CYS A 251 1.74 5.59 -3.40
CA CYS A 251 2.50 6.57 -2.61
C CYS A 251 3.45 5.92 -1.60
N LEU A 252 3.08 4.77 -1.03
CA LEU A 252 3.68 4.27 0.21
C LEU A 252 4.42 2.94 0.06
N LEU A 253 3.86 1.95 -0.67
CA LEU A 253 4.40 0.59 -0.65
C LEU A 253 5.75 0.49 -1.34
N GLU A 254 6.68 -0.28 -0.77
CA GLU A 254 8.03 -0.44 -1.31
C GLU A 254 8.06 -1.08 -2.71
N LEU A 255 7.08 -1.94 -3.03
CA LEU A 255 6.97 -2.57 -4.35
C LEU A 255 6.82 -1.55 -5.49
N ASN A 256 6.24 -0.38 -5.20
CA ASN A 256 6.07 0.72 -6.15
C ASN A 256 7.30 1.65 -6.22
N LYS A 257 8.44 1.29 -5.60
CA LYS A 257 9.66 2.12 -5.61
C LYS A 257 10.13 2.43 -7.03
N GLY A 258 10.18 1.42 -7.91
CA GLY A 258 10.63 1.60 -9.30
C GLY A 258 9.67 2.48 -10.09
N LEU A 259 8.36 2.25 -9.94
CA LEU A 259 7.33 3.09 -10.55
C LEU A 259 7.41 4.54 -10.05
N ARG A 260 7.50 4.79 -8.75
CA ARG A 260 7.65 6.15 -8.22
C ARG A 260 8.90 6.85 -8.74
N LYS A 261 10.03 6.14 -8.82
CA LYS A 261 11.26 6.68 -9.42
C LYS A 261 11.02 7.15 -10.86
N TYR A 262 10.35 6.32 -11.68
CA TYR A 262 9.97 6.67 -13.04
C TYR A 262 9.01 7.88 -13.09
N LEU A 263 7.97 7.91 -12.25
CA LEU A 263 7.01 9.01 -12.24
C LEU A 263 7.62 10.35 -11.80
N LEU A 264 8.73 10.35 -11.05
CA LEU A 264 9.46 11.56 -10.69
C LEU A 264 10.22 12.20 -11.87
N GLU A 265 10.33 11.51 -13.00
CA GLU A 265 10.79 12.10 -14.27
C GLU A 265 9.68 12.94 -14.95
N SER A 266 8.44 12.83 -14.47
CA SER A 266 7.28 13.61 -14.91
C SER A 266 6.96 14.74 -13.93
N LYS A 267 6.09 15.69 -14.31
CA LYS A 267 5.52 16.64 -13.34
C LYS A 267 4.31 16.00 -12.66
N ILE A 268 4.43 15.66 -11.38
CA ILE A 268 3.28 15.30 -10.55
C ILE A 268 2.55 16.61 -10.20
N LEU A 269 1.30 16.73 -10.62
CA LEU A 269 0.51 17.96 -10.42
C LEU A 269 -0.33 17.84 -9.15
N GLU A 270 -1.04 16.71 -9.00
CA GLU A 270 -1.90 16.48 -7.84
C GLU A 270 -1.82 15.02 -7.34
N LEU A 271 -1.81 14.86 -6.01
CA LEU A 271 -1.95 13.59 -5.30
C LEU A 271 -3.00 13.74 -4.19
N ILE A 272 -4.22 13.29 -4.47
CA ILE A 272 -5.38 13.49 -3.60
C ILE A 272 -5.82 12.16 -3.01
N ASN A 273 -5.48 11.88 -1.76
CA ASN A 273 -5.90 10.66 -1.07
C ASN A 273 -7.31 10.81 -0.47
N LEU A 274 -8.23 10.04 -1.01
CA LEU A 274 -9.63 10.00 -0.60
C LEU A 274 -9.87 8.98 0.55
N GLY A 275 -8.93 8.07 0.79
CA GLY A 275 -9.01 7.05 1.83
C GLY A 275 -9.96 5.89 1.45
N PHE A 276 -10.29 5.06 2.44
CA PHE A 276 -11.13 3.84 2.29
C PHE A 276 -12.58 4.14 1.93
N ASN A 277 -13.34 3.09 1.57
CA ASN A 277 -14.81 3.06 1.41
C ASN A 277 -15.35 4.01 0.33
N ILE A 278 -14.53 4.40 -0.64
CA ILE A 278 -14.93 5.28 -1.74
C ILE A 278 -15.73 4.50 -2.77
N PHE A 279 -15.27 3.29 -3.09
CA PHE A 279 -15.98 2.30 -3.89
C PHE A 279 -16.64 1.29 -2.94
N GLN A 280 -17.92 0.97 -3.16
CA GLN A 280 -18.72 0.14 -2.23
C GLN A 280 -18.16 -1.27 -2.02
N SER A 281 -17.49 -1.84 -3.02
CA SER A 281 -16.99 -3.23 -3.01
C SER A 281 -15.45 -3.34 -2.87
N VAL A 282 -14.76 -2.23 -2.61
CA VAL A 282 -13.29 -2.18 -2.53
C VAL A 282 -12.83 -1.79 -1.13
N GLN A 283 -12.04 -2.66 -0.51
CA GLN A 283 -11.41 -2.41 0.78
C GLN A 283 -9.99 -1.87 0.62
N LYS A 284 -9.78 -0.98 -0.35
CA LYS A 284 -8.52 -0.27 -0.58
C LYS A 284 -8.75 1.24 -0.53
N PRO A 285 -7.80 2.01 0.01
CA PRO A 285 -7.85 3.46 0.00
C PRO A 285 -7.59 4.00 -1.41
N THR A 286 -8.38 5.00 -1.82
CA THR A 286 -8.32 5.59 -3.17
C THR A 286 -7.46 6.85 -3.18
N LEU A 287 -6.65 7.00 -4.22
CA LEU A 287 -5.81 8.13 -4.56
C LEU A 287 -6.21 8.62 -5.96
N ILE A 288 -6.47 9.91 -6.12
CA ILE A 288 -6.46 10.55 -7.44
C ILE A 288 -5.05 11.05 -7.70
N ALA A 289 -4.49 10.70 -8.86
CA ALA A 289 -3.18 11.18 -9.30
C ALA A 289 -3.31 11.87 -10.66
N ILE A 290 -2.80 13.10 -10.74
CA ILE A 290 -2.72 13.88 -11.97
C ILE A 290 -1.26 14.18 -12.28
N LEU A 291 -0.79 13.77 -13.44
CA LEU A 291 0.61 13.94 -13.86
C LEU A 291 0.68 14.51 -15.27
N LYS A 292 1.73 15.28 -15.54
CA LYS A 292 2.09 15.79 -16.86
C LYS A 292 3.39 15.16 -17.32
N LYS A 293 3.38 14.53 -18.49
CA LYS A 293 4.61 14.03 -19.12
C LYS A 293 5.41 15.21 -19.66
N ILE A 294 6.68 15.30 -19.30
CA ILE A 294 7.56 16.40 -19.70
C ILE A 294 8.76 15.87 -20.50
N GLU A 295 9.46 16.78 -21.17
CA GLU A 295 10.77 16.49 -21.73
C GLU A 295 11.83 16.45 -20.63
N ILE A 296 12.80 15.56 -20.78
CA ILE A 296 13.88 15.35 -19.81
C ILE A 296 14.73 16.62 -19.74
N ASN A 297 14.44 17.45 -18.74
CA ASN A 297 15.31 18.45 -18.14
C ASN A 297 14.75 18.75 -16.74
N PHE A 298 15.33 18.06 -15.75
CA PHE A 298 15.06 18.08 -14.31
C PHE A 298 14.02 19.12 -13.82
N CYS A 299 12.73 18.73 -13.77
CA CYS A 299 11.75 19.44 -12.96
C CYS A 299 11.98 19.11 -11.48
N LYS A 300 12.98 19.77 -10.89
CA LYS A 300 13.25 19.69 -9.45
C LYS A 300 12.39 20.67 -8.66
N ASN A 301 12.02 21.81 -9.24
CA ASN A 301 11.39 22.90 -8.48
C ASN A 301 9.97 23.18 -8.97
N HIS A 302 9.03 22.28 -8.71
CA HIS A 302 7.61 22.62 -8.78
C HIS A 302 6.86 22.05 -7.58
N PHE A 303 5.71 22.66 -7.30
CA PHE A 303 4.84 22.25 -6.23
C PHE A 303 3.80 21.24 -6.70
N VAL A 304 3.68 20.16 -5.94
CA VAL A 304 2.63 19.16 -6.04
C VAL A 304 1.52 19.53 -5.07
N LYS A 305 0.28 19.55 -5.56
CA LYS A 305 -0.91 19.68 -4.71
C LYS A 305 -1.17 18.36 -4.03
N VAL A 306 -1.04 18.30 -2.71
CA VAL A 306 -1.29 17.08 -1.94
C VAL A 306 -2.50 17.26 -1.02
N PHE A 307 -3.34 16.24 -0.94
CA PHE A 307 -4.45 16.18 0.00
C PHE A 307 -4.40 14.85 0.73
N ALA A 308 -4.21 14.92 2.06
CA ALA A 308 -3.83 13.75 2.84
C ALA A 308 -4.98 12.76 3.05
N ARG A 309 -6.22 13.24 3.28
CA ARG A 309 -7.37 12.37 3.58
C ARG A 309 -8.71 13.11 3.62
N LEU A 310 -9.77 12.49 3.10
CA LEU A 310 -11.16 12.92 3.35
C LEU A 310 -11.64 12.57 4.77
N LYS A 311 -12.24 13.54 5.47
CA LYS A 311 -12.88 13.28 6.77
C LYS A 311 -14.18 12.52 6.55
N LYS A 312 -14.59 11.70 7.54
CA LYS A 312 -15.84 10.91 7.49
C LYS A 312 -17.08 11.78 7.21
N LYS A 313 -17.15 12.98 7.78
CA LYS A 313 -18.26 13.93 7.56
C LYS A 313 -18.30 14.41 6.10
N ASP A 314 -17.18 14.91 5.59
CA ASP A 314 -17.05 15.44 4.23
C ASP A 314 -17.37 14.36 3.19
N LYS A 315 -16.95 13.13 3.48
CA LYS A 315 -17.24 11.98 2.65
C LYS A 315 -18.74 11.65 2.55
N LYS A 316 -19.46 11.73 3.68
CA LYS A 316 -20.93 11.55 3.68
C LYS A 316 -21.62 12.66 2.88
N LEU A 317 -21.12 13.90 2.95
CA LEU A 317 -21.64 15.01 2.16
C LEU A 317 -21.36 14.84 0.66
N LEU A 318 -20.16 14.38 0.29
CA LEU A 318 -19.77 14.07 -1.08
C LEU A 318 -20.64 12.98 -1.71
N LEU A 319 -20.81 11.86 -1.01
CA LEU A 319 -21.62 10.73 -1.49
C LEU A 319 -23.11 11.10 -1.65
N ASN A 320 -23.56 12.12 -0.93
CA ASN A 320 -24.93 12.65 -1.02
C ASN A 320 -25.02 13.91 -1.92
N ASN A 321 -23.99 14.22 -2.71
CA ASN A 321 -23.91 15.37 -3.61
C ASN A 321 -24.21 16.73 -2.95
N LYS A 322 -23.93 16.87 -1.65
CA LYS A 322 -24.15 18.12 -0.89
C LYS A 322 -22.97 19.10 -0.96
N ILE A 323 -21.81 18.62 -1.40
CA ILE A 323 -20.59 19.40 -1.56
C ILE A 323 -19.77 18.79 -2.69
N SER A 324 -19.02 19.62 -3.44
CA SER A 324 -18.11 19.14 -4.48
C SER A 324 -16.76 18.73 -3.90
N LEU A 325 -16.05 17.83 -4.59
CA LEU A 325 -14.70 17.42 -4.20
C LEU A 325 -13.71 18.59 -4.29
N ASP A 326 -13.85 19.44 -5.30
CA ASP A 326 -13.09 20.68 -5.45
C ASP A 326 -13.17 21.58 -4.21
N ASN A 327 -14.37 21.84 -3.69
CA ASN A 327 -14.55 22.72 -2.53
C ASN A 327 -13.85 22.17 -1.28
N ILE A 328 -13.86 20.84 -1.09
CA ILE A 328 -13.17 20.22 0.05
C ILE A 328 -11.66 20.35 -0.12
N ILE A 329 -11.14 20.04 -1.31
CA ILE A 329 -9.70 20.05 -1.56
C ILE A 329 -9.15 21.47 -1.48
N CYS A 330 -9.79 22.45 -2.13
CA CYS A 330 -9.36 23.85 -2.13
C CYS A 330 -9.13 24.41 -0.72
N ASN A 331 -9.90 23.96 0.27
CA ASN A 331 -9.80 24.43 1.65
C ASN A 331 -8.77 23.69 2.51
N ASN A 332 -8.18 22.58 2.03
CA ASN A 332 -7.42 21.65 2.87
C ASN A 332 -6.18 21.04 2.21
N PHE A 333 -5.86 21.41 0.97
CA PHE A 333 -4.65 20.92 0.30
C PHE A 333 -3.40 21.58 0.89
N ILE A 334 -2.26 20.93 0.67
CA ILE A 334 -0.95 21.45 1.00
C ILE A 334 -0.09 21.39 -0.27
N LEU A 335 0.84 22.32 -0.43
CA LEU A 335 1.85 22.26 -1.48
C LEU A 335 3.11 21.57 -0.97
N ARG A 336 3.67 20.66 -1.77
CA ARG A 336 4.93 19.97 -1.50
C ARG A 336 5.87 20.15 -2.66
N ASN A 337 7.15 20.41 -2.42
CA ASN A 337 8.09 20.42 -3.53
C ASN A 337 8.33 18.97 -3.99
N GLN A 338 8.18 18.70 -5.29
CA GLN A 338 8.40 17.36 -5.82
C GLN A 338 9.82 16.83 -5.53
N SER A 339 10.83 17.71 -5.43
CA SER A 339 12.20 17.29 -5.09
C SER A 339 12.30 16.60 -3.73
N GLU A 340 11.40 16.90 -2.79
CA GLU A 340 11.36 16.23 -1.48
C GLU A 340 11.19 14.71 -1.64
N PHE A 341 10.42 14.26 -2.63
CA PHE A 341 10.17 12.84 -2.89
C PHE A 341 11.41 12.10 -3.39
N LEU A 342 12.37 12.79 -4.03
CA LEU A 342 13.64 12.19 -4.48
C LEU A 342 14.51 11.74 -3.30
N HIS A 343 14.40 12.42 -2.16
CA HIS A 343 15.20 12.16 -0.96
C HIS A 343 14.48 11.23 0.04
N ASN A 344 13.20 10.95 -0.20
CA ASN A 344 12.43 10.03 0.63
C ASN A 344 12.90 8.58 0.45
N ILE A 345 12.84 7.81 1.54
CA ILE A 345 13.14 6.37 1.51
C ILE A 345 12.24 5.71 0.47
N SER A 346 12.85 4.95 -0.45
CA SER A 346 12.13 4.28 -1.55
C SER A 346 11.29 5.23 -2.42
N PHE A 347 11.70 6.49 -2.54
CA PHE A 347 11.02 7.54 -3.33
C PHE A 347 9.55 7.73 -2.95
N ARG A 348 9.20 7.55 -1.66
CA ARG A 348 7.80 7.65 -1.21
C ARG A 348 7.21 9.04 -1.49
N PHE A 349 5.98 9.05 -1.98
CA PHE A 349 5.19 10.28 -2.09
C PHE A 349 4.54 10.54 -0.73
N ASP A 350 5.26 11.23 0.14
CA ASP A 350 4.81 11.52 1.50
C ASP A 350 3.76 12.64 1.50
N ILE A 351 2.50 12.23 1.31
CA ILE A 351 1.34 13.12 1.30
C ILE A 351 0.74 13.38 2.69
N PHE A 352 1.29 12.75 3.75
CA PHE A 352 0.70 12.77 5.10
C PHE A 352 1.50 13.61 6.09
N SER A 353 2.80 13.78 5.87
CA SER A 353 3.66 14.55 6.76
C SER A 353 3.43 16.05 6.59
N ASP A 354 3.29 16.77 7.69
CA ASP A 354 3.38 18.23 7.72
C ASP A 354 4.81 18.71 7.98
N ARG A 355 4.99 20.04 8.09
CA ARG A 355 6.32 20.64 8.32
C ARG A 355 7.02 20.11 9.57
N PHE A 356 6.27 19.85 10.65
CA PHE A 356 6.84 19.37 11.90
C PHE A 356 7.23 17.89 11.77
N ASP A 357 6.44 17.11 11.05
CA ASP A 357 6.80 15.70 10.77
C ASP A 357 8.11 15.62 9.95
N ILE A 358 8.28 16.50 8.97
CA ILE A 358 9.52 16.61 8.19
C ILE A 358 10.71 17.03 9.07
N GLU A 359 10.51 18.03 9.93
CA GLU A 359 11.53 18.49 10.87
C GLU A 359 12.02 17.37 11.80
N ILE A 360 11.10 16.62 12.41
CA ILE A 360 11.43 15.47 13.28
C ILE A 360 12.24 14.42 12.50
N LYS A 361 11.82 14.08 11.28
CA LYS A 361 12.55 13.13 10.42
C LYS A 361 13.96 13.61 10.12
N ASN A 362 14.13 14.91 9.86
CA ASN A 362 15.43 15.51 9.57
C ASN A 362 16.34 15.50 10.78
N ILE A 363 15.84 15.80 11.98
CA ILE A 363 16.62 15.69 13.23
C ILE A 363 17.13 14.26 13.40
N ILE A 364 16.26 13.25 13.22
CA ILE A 364 16.65 11.85 13.37
C ILE A 364 17.70 11.44 12.31
N LYS A 365 17.54 11.89 11.06
CA LYS A 365 18.45 11.56 9.95
C LYS A 365 19.81 12.25 10.05
N LYS A 366 19.87 13.49 10.53
CA LYS A 366 21.13 14.27 10.64
C LYS A 366 22.13 13.71 11.64
N ASN A 367 21.65 13.03 12.68
CA ASN A 367 22.51 12.54 13.76
C ASN A 367 23.31 11.25 13.43
N ASN A 368 23.31 10.79 12.16
CA ASN A 368 24.08 9.63 11.68
C ASN A 368 24.01 8.39 12.60
N PHE A 369 22.82 8.13 13.15
CA PHE A 369 22.59 6.98 14.03
C PHE A 369 22.83 5.65 13.32
N LYS A 370 23.30 4.65 14.07
CA LYS A 370 23.55 3.31 13.50
C LYS A 370 22.24 2.55 13.31
N PRO A 371 22.05 1.86 12.18
CA PRO A 371 20.85 1.05 11.97
C PRO A 371 20.83 -0.16 12.92
N LEU A 372 19.65 -0.55 13.40
CA LEU A 372 19.44 -1.67 14.34
C LEU A 372 20.16 -2.97 13.93
N LYS A 373 20.27 -3.24 12.62
CA LYS A 373 20.98 -4.42 12.08
C LYS A 373 22.47 -4.51 12.47
N GLU A 374 23.10 -3.40 12.83
CA GLU A 374 24.52 -3.40 13.24
C GLU A 374 24.71 -3.96 14.64
N PHE A 375 23.66 -3.90 15.47
CA PHE A 375 23.66 -4.37 16.85
C PHE A 375 23.19 -5.83 16.97
N PHE A 376 22.41 -6.32 16.02
CA PHE A 376 21.70 -7.60 16.15
C PHE A 376 21.87 -8.52 14.93
N ASN A 377 22.19 -9.78 15.21
CA ASN A 377 21.87 -10.88 14.31
C ASN A 377 20.35 -11.05 14.30
N ASN A 378 19.77 -11.15 13.11
CA ASN A 378 18.32 -11.10 12.94
C ASN A 378 17.81 -12.29 12.13
N GLY A 379 16.59 -12.71 12.45
CA GLY A 379 15.88 -13.75 11.73
C GLY A 379 14.38 -13.65 11.96
N ARG A 380 13.67 -14.62 11.40
CA ARG A 380 12.25 -14.84 11.66
C ARG A 380 12.07 -16.23 12.25
N GLY A 381 10.98 -16.43 12.99
CA GLY A 381 10.57 -17.76 13.40
C GLY A 381 10.25 -18.67 12.21
N ILE A 382 9.88 -19.90 12.52
CA ILE A 382 9.75 -20.98 11.52
C ILE A 382 8.50 -20.77 10.66
N ASP A 383 8.62 -21.02 9.36
CA ASP A 383 7.53 -20.92 8.38
C ASP A 383 6.56 -22.09 8.53
N THR A 384 5.47 -21.90 9.27
CA THR A 384 4.41 -22.90 9.46
C THR A 384 3.42 -22.80 8.31
N ASN A 385 3.09 -23.91 7.64
CA ASN A 385 1.90 -23.96 6.78
C ASN A 385 0.63 -23.90 7.65
N SER A 386 -0.56 -23.79 7.02
CA SER A 386 -1.85 -23.71 7.73
C SER A 386 -2.11 -24.89 8.66
N GLU A 387 -1.51 -26.05 8.39
CA GLU A 387 -1.64 -27.27 9.19
C GLU A 387 -0.53 -27.44 10.24
N GLY A 388 0.55 -26.65 10.17
CA GLY A 388 1.69 -26.70 11.08
C GLY A 388 2.59 -27.93 10.96
N ASN A 389 2.52 -28.67 9.84
CA ASN A 389 3.24 -29.93 9.61
C ASN A 389 4.68 -29.70 9.13
N TYR A 390 5.64 -30.49 9.60
CA TYR A 390 7.03 -30.49 9.15
C TYR A 390 7.58 -31.89 9.05
N ILE A 391 8.58 -32.07 8.21
CA ILE A 391 9.27 -33.35 8.01
C ILE A 391 10.70 -33.22 8.54
N ILE A 392 11.14 -34.19 9.32
CA ILE A 392 12.51 -34.27 9.81
C ILE A 392 13.36 -34.99 8.75
N CYS A 393 14.47 -34.39 8.34
CA CYS A 393 15.39 -35.03 7.41
C CYS A 393 16.05 -36.24 8.10
N PRO A 394 15.93 -37.47 7.57
CA PRO A 394 16.50 -38.65 8.22
C PRO A 394 18.03 -38.67 8.18
N LYS A 395 18.66 -37.93 7.25
CA LYS A 395 20.13 -37.84 7.13
C LYS A 395 20.78 -36.85 8.10
N CYS A 396 20.12 -35.74 8.42
CA CYS A 396 20.75 -34.64 9.16
C CYS A 396 19.91 -34.04 10.28
N ASN A 397 18.73 -34.61 10.52
CA ASN A 397 17.72 -34.17 11.49
C ASN A 397 17.24 -32.72 11.33
N LEU A 398 17.53 -32.08 10.18
CA LEU A 398 17.03 -30.75 9.88
C LEU A 398 15.52 -30.79 9.61
N LEU A 399 14.76 -29.92 10.28
CA LEU A 399 13.37 -29.68 9.98
C LEU A 399 13.19 -29.03 8.61
N ASN A 400 12.36 -29.65 7.79
CA ASN A 400 12.01 -29.20 6.46
C ASN A 400 10.50 -28.92 6.37
N PRO A 401 10.09 -27.90 5.61
CA PRO A 401 8.66 -27.62 5.37
C PRO A 401 8.02 -28.84 4.72
N PRO A 402 6.70 -29.03 4.83
CA PRO A 402 6.02 -30.13 4.14
C PRO A 402 6.02 -29.88 2.63
N PHE A 403 5.61 -30.87 1.83
CA PHE A 403 5.33 -30.62 0.41
C PHE A 403 4.18 -29.61 0.32
N GLY A 404 4.40 -28.44 -0.29
CA GLY A 404 3.45 -27.32 -0.23
C GLY A 404 2.30 -27.39 -1.23
N ARG A 405 1.18 -26.72 -0.92
CA ARG A 405 0.25 -26.12 -1.89
C ARG A 405 0.60 -24.62 -2.03
N GLY A 406 1.21 -24.25 -3.14
CA GLY A 406 1.52 -22.90 -3.60
C GLY A 406 1.73 -22.98 -5.12
N HIS A 407 2.04 -21.90 -5.86
CA HIS A 407 2.16 -21.94 -7.34
C HIS A 407 3.11 -23.02 -7.92
N SER A 408 3.92 -23.67 -7.07
CA SER A 408 4.70 -24.87 -7.38
C SER A 408 4.05 -26.20 -6.93
N GLY A 409 2.72 -26.28 -6.84
CA GLY A 409 1.93 -27.37 -6.25
C GLY A 409 2.04 -28.75 -6.92
N ARG A 410 3.09 -28.99 -7.70
CA ARG A 410 3.34 -30.21 -8.48
C ARG A 410 4.73 -30.82 -8.26
N LYS A 411 5.48 -30.39 -7.24
CA LYS A 411 6.80 -31.01 -7.00
C LYS A 411 6.63 -32.38 -6.33
N SER A 412 6.93 -33.44 -7.08
CA SER A 412 7.01 -34.83 -6.60
C SER A 412 8.23 -35.08 -5.71
N PHE A 413 9.22 -34.19 -5.74
CA PHE A 413 10.43 -34.27 -4.92
C PHE A 413 10.87 -32.89 -4.40
N LYS A 414 11.69 -32.87 -3.35
CA LYS A 414 12.38 -31.68 -2.84
C LYS A 414 13.69 -32.06 -2.18
N ILE A 415 14.65 -31.15 -2.14
CA ILE A 415 15.94 -31.37 -1.47
C ILE A 415 15.88 -30.76 -0.06
N CYS A 416 16.59 -31.39 0.88
CA CYS A 416 16.80 -30.86 2.22
C CYS A 416 17.38 -29.45 2.19
N ARG A 417 16.83 -28.55 3.00
CA ARG A 417 17.25 -27.15 3.08
C ARG A 417 18.67 -26.96 3.61
N LYS A 418 19.28 -27.99 4.22
CA LYS A 418 20.68 -27.93 4.61
C LYS A 418 21.53 -28.08 3.36
N ILE A 419 22.26 -27.02 3.02
CA ILE A 419 23.08 -26.90 1.80
C ILE A 419 23.95 -28.15 1.58
N ASP A 420 24.58 -28.68 2.64
CA ASP A 420 25.52 -29.80 2.53
C ASP A 420 24.88 -31.19 2.79
N CYS A 421 23.55 -31.27 2.94
CA CYS A 421 22.89 -32.55 3.22
C CYS A 421 22.58 -33.32 1.93
N ASN A 422 22.12 -32.62 0.89
CA ASN A 422 21.69 -33.17 -0.40
C ASN A 422 20.65 -34.31 -0.32
N TYR A 423 20.00 -34.52 0.83
CA TYR A 423 18.96 -35.53 0.97
C TYR A 423 17.71 -35.15 0.19
N GLU A 424 17.24 -36.04 -0.68
CA GLU A 424 16.04 -35.84 -1.48
C GLU A 424 14.82 -36.48 -0.81
N PHE A 425 13.80 -35.68 -0.57
CA PHE A 425 12.49 -36.16 -0.15
C PHE A 425 11.63 -36.41 -1.38
N LYS A 426 11.00 -37.59 -1.45
CA LYS A 426 10.01 -37.94 -2.47
C LYS A 426 8.61 -37.94 -1.86
N LYS A 427 7.65 -37.36 -2.56
CA LYS A 427 6.27 -37.19 -2.08
C LYS A 427 5.59 -38.55 -1.86
N GLU A 428 5.88 -39.53 -2.72
CA GLU A 428 5.38 -40.92 -2.57
C GLU A 428 5.86 -41.60 -1.28
N MET A 429 6.99 -41.18 -0.72
CA MET A 429 7.56 -41.74 0.52
C MET A 429 7.17 -40.93 1.77
N LEU A 430 6.14 -40.08 1.69
CA LEU A 430 5.67 -39.24 2.81
C LEU A 430 5.43 -40.04 4.09
N ILE A 431 4.89 -41.26 3.95
CA ILE A 431 4.59 -42.21 5.05
C ILE A 431 5.87 -42.60 5.82
N ASN A 432 7.02 -42.62 5.16
CA ASN A 432 8.29 -43.08 5.73
C ASN A 432 9.06 -41.98 6.46
N TYR A 433 8.53 -40.75 6.50
CA TYR A 433 9.23 -39.63 7.12
C TYR A 433 8.65 -39.25 8.46
N ASN A 434 9.51 -39.20 9.47
CA ASN A 434 9.18 -38.62 10.77
C ASN A 434 8.71 -37.18 10.59
N SER A 435 7.60 -36.84 11.25
CA SER A 435 7.00 -35.53 11.13
C SER A 435 6.61 -34.93 12.48
N ILE A 436 6.55 -33.61 12.51
CA ILE A 436 6.11 -32.84 13.67
C ILE A 436 5.00 -31.91 13.22
N LYS A 437 3.89 -31.91 13.96
CA LYS A 437 2.80 -30.95 13.81
C LYS A 437 2.76 -29.99 15.00
N LEU A 438 2.46 -28.74 14.71
CA LEU A 438 2.16 -27.75 15.75
C LEU A 438 0.71 -27.82 16.17
N ILE A 439 0.47 -27.84 17.47
CA ILE A 439 -0.89 -27.88 18.01
C ILE A 439 -1.35 -26.57 18.66
N SER A 440 -2.65 -26.33 18.55
CA SER A 440 -3.33 -25.18 19.17
C SER A 440 -3.69 -25.49 20.63
N LYS A 441 -4.07 -24.46 21.39
CA LYS A 441 -4.50 -24.59 22.80
C LYS A 441 -5.66 -25.59 22.99
N LYS A 442 -6.49 -25.80 21.95
CA LYS A 442 -7.63 -26.72 22.02
C LYS A 442 -7.21 -28.20 21.97
N ASP A 443 -6.02 -28.48 21.45
CA ASP A 443 -5.51 -29.84 21.24
C ASP A 443 -4.43 -30.22 22.27
N PHE A 444 -4.33 -29.45 23.37
CA PHE A 444 -3.30 -29.61 24.40
C PHE A 444 -3.80 -30.57 25.51
N PRO A 445 -3.10 -31.69 25.79
CA PRO A 445 -3.45 -32.56 26.91
C PRO A 445 -3.11 -31.82 28.21
N ILE A 446 -4.05 -31.82 29.16
CA ILE A 446 -4.07 -30.89 30.29
C ILE A 446 -2.96 -31.15 31.32
N ASP A 447 -2.28 -32.31 31.26
CA ASP A 447 -1.35 -32.75 32.31
C ASP A 447 0.09 -32.97 31.81
N LYS A 448 1.03 -32.18 32.38
CA LYS A 448 2.49 -32.46 32.47
C LYS A 448 3.32 -32.55 31.17
N PHE A 449 3.21 -31.59 30.25
CA PHE A 449 4.17 -31.45 29.13
C PHE A 449 5.00 -30.17 29.16
N ASN A 450 6.31 -30.30 29.40
CA ASN A 450 7.32 -29.23 29.18
C ASN A 450 7.77 -29.27 27.72
N ALA A 451 7.02 -28.63 26.82
CA ALA A 451 7.43 -28.46 25.42
C ALA A 451 8.15 -27.11 25.21
N PRO A 452 9.35 -27.08 24.60
CA PRO A 452 10.15 -25.86 24.41
C PRO A 452 9.63 -24.86 23.33
N GLY A 453 8.39 -25.00 22.86
CA GLY A 453 7.89 -24.29 21.68
C GLY A 453 6.74 -23.32 21.93
N TYR A 454 6.99 -22.08 22.36
CA TYR A 454 5.92 -21.10 22.36
C TYR A 454 5.67 -20.53 20.95
N ILE A 455 4.86 -21.24 20.17
CA ILE A 455 4.28 -20.68 18.95
C ILE A 455 3.01 -19.93 19.33
N GLY A 456 3.13 -18.68 19.76
CA GLY A 456 1.98 -17.80 19.93
C GLY A 456 2.18 -16.54 19.10
N GLU A 457 1.13 -16.14 18.37
CA GLU A 457 1.12 -14.86 17.66
C GLU A 457 1.05 -13.68 18.64
N ASP A 458 0.57 -13.94 19.86
CA ASP A 458 0.37 -12.92 20.88
C ASP A 458 1.56 -12.87 21.85
N LEU A 459 2.37 -11.82 21.71
CA LEU A 459 3.48 -11.54 22.62
C LEU A 459 3.01 -11.33 24.07
N HIS A 460 1.76 -10.95 24.32
CA HIS A 460 1.26 -10.86 25.70
C HIS A 460 1.00 -12.24 26.30
N LYS A 461 0.50 -13.20 25.51
CA LYS A 461 0.30 -14.57 25.99
C LYS A 461 1.64 -15.27 26.29
N LEU A 462 2.73 -14.89 25.63
CA LEU A 462 4.09 -15.38 25.91
C LEU A 462 4.55 -15.15 27.36
N TYR A 463 4.15 -14.01 27.96
CA TYR A 463 4.51 -13.67 29.35
C TYR A 463 3.50 -14.23 30.38
N PHE A 464 2.25 -14.49 29.96
CA PHE A 464 1.12 -14.69 30.90
C PHE A 464 0.32 -15.99 30.72
N SER A 465 0.50 -16.75 29.64
CA SER A 465 -0.08 -18.08 29.57
C SER A 465 0.85 -19.07 30.27
N ARG A 466 0.36 -19.67 31.35
CA ARG A 466 1.01 -20.77 32.07
C ARG A 466 1.25 -22.05 31.23
N GLN A 467 0.96 -22.05 29.93
CA GLN A 467 1.02 -23.27 29.11
C GLN A 467 1.55 -22.95 27.69
N PRO A 468 2.74 -23.46 27.31
CA PRO A 468 3.28 -23.35 25.95
C PRO A 468 2.40 -24.11 24.94
N ARG A 469 2.45 -23.75 23.65
CA ARG A 469 1.93 -24.65 22.61
C ARG A 469 2.87 -25.85 22.51
N ALA A 470 2.33 -27.06 22.35
CA ALA A 470 3.15 -28.27 22.21
C ALA A 470 3.37 -28.62 20.73
N PHE A 471 4.27 -29.57 20.50
CA PHE A 471 4.44 -30.26 19.23
C PHE A 471 3.84 -31.65 19.34
N LYS A 472 3.07 -32.09 18.35
CA LYS A 472 2.68 -33.50 18.17
C LYS A 472 3.69 -34.16 17.23
N TYR A 473 4.23 -35.30 17.64
CA TYR A 473 5.14 -36.10 16.83
C TYR A 473 4.38 -37.24 16.18
N TYR A 474 4.67 -37.49 14.90
CA TYR A 474 4.12 -38.63 14.18
C TYR A 474 5.25 -39.39 13.52
N LYS A 475 5.31 -40.70 13.80
CA LYS A 475 6.20 -41.63 13.10
C LYS A 475 5.70 -41.92 11.68
N ASP A 476 4.38 -41.81 11.46
CA ASP A 476 3.70 -42.01 10.18
C ASP A 476 2.63 -40.91 9.98
N ILE A 477 2.64 -40.24 8.82
CA ILE A 477 1.72 -39.16 8.46
C ILE A 477 0.29 -39.67 8.15
N SER A 478 0.15 -40.93 7.73
CA SER A 478 -1.13 -41.57 7.40
C SER A 478 -1.82 -42.21 8.61
N ALA A 479 -1.07 -42.51 9.67
CA ALA A 479 -1.60 -43.05 10.92
C ALA A 479 -2.13 -41.92 11.82
N ILE A 480 -3.36 -41.49 11.56
CA ILE A 480 -4.13 -40.64 12.49
C ILE A 480 -4.41 -41.35 13.84
N ASN A 481 -4.12 -42.66 13.98
CA ASN A 481 -4.68 -43.47 15.06
C ASN A 481 -3.70 -43.98 16.14
N GLN A 482 -2.41 -43.61 16.12
CA GLN A 482 -1.51 -43.86 17.27
C GLN A 482 -0.99 -42.53 17.83
N GLU A 483 -1.84 -41.89 18.62
CA GLU A 483 -1.59 -40.61 19.27
C GLU A 483 -0.63 -40.78 20.45
N GLU A 484 0.67 -40.50 20.25
CA GLU A 484 1.62 -40.41 21.38
C GLU A 484 2.18 -38.99 21.52
N TYR A 485 1.78 -38.30 22.58
CA TYR A 485 2.52 -37.13 23.05
C TYR A 485 3.85 -37.62 23.63
N LYS A 486 4.92 -37.61 22.83
CA LYS A 486 6.27 -37.96 23.31
C LYS A 486 7.03 -36.74 23.79
N LYS A 487 7.73 -36.87 24.92
CA LYS A 487 8.89 -36.02 25.24
C LYS A 487 9.96 -36.36 24.22
N LEU A 488 9.89 -35.74 23.04
CA LEU A 488 11.01 -35.77 22.11
C LEU A 488 12.18 -35.03 22.76
N ASP A 489 13.38 -35.60 22.62
CA ASP A 489 14.56 -34.81 22.87
C ASP A 489 14.75 -33.80 21.73
N PHE A 490 14.33 -32.57 21.98
CA PHE A 490 14.44 -31.50 21.02
C PHE A 490 15.90 -31.05 20.80
N SER A 491 16.87 -31.56 21.57
CA SER A 491 18.30 -31.36 21.31
C SER A 491 18.75 -31.95 19.98
N ASP A 492 18.14 -33.07 19.56
CA ASP A 492 18.57 -33.85 18.40
C ASP A 492 17.97 -33.33 17.09
N ILE A 493 16.95 -32.49 17.19
CA ILE A 493 16.27 -31.85 16.07
C ILE A 493 16.99 -30.54 15.73
N LYS A 494 17.47 -30.43 14.49
CA LYS A 494 18.06 -29.19 13.99
C LYS A 494 16.98 -28.32 13.37
N TRP A 495 16.80 -27.10 13.89
CA TRP A 495 15.81 -26.15 13.39
C TRP A 495 16.38 -25.23 12.31
N GLY A 496 17.70 -25.34 12.04
CA GLY A 496 18.42 -24.63 10.98
C GLY A 496 18.85 -23.21 11.37
N LYS A 497 18.23 -22.63 12.40
CA LYS A 497 18.62 -21.33 13.00
C LYS A 497 18.76 -21.45 14.51
N ASP A 498 19.27 -22.58 14.99
CA ASP A 498 19.34 -22.94 16.42
C ASP A 498 20.01 -21.85 17.26
N HIS A 499 21.05 -21.21 16.72
CA HIS A 499 21.73 -20.08 17.34
C HIS A 499 20.82 -18.87 17.62
N LEU A 500 19.70 -18.68 16.92
CA LEU A 500 18.72 -17.61 17.18
C LEU A 500 17.69 -17.97 18.26
N TYR A 501 17.44 -19.26 18.51
CA TYR A 501 16.38 -19.71 19.42
C TYR A 501 16.83 -19.84 20.87
N ASN A 502 18.12 -19.74 21.16
CA ASN A 502 18.65 -19.80 22.52
C ASN A 502 19.22 -18.46 23.01
N GLY A 503 19.18 -18.23 24.33
CA GLY A 503 19.81 -17.09 25.01
C GLY A 503 18.99 -15.79 25.00
N GLU A 504 19.58 -14.71 25.51
CA GLU A 504 18.93 -13.40 25.61
C GLU A 504 18.73 -12.76 24.22
N ARG A 505 17.49 -12.36 23.89
CA ARG A 505 17.14 -11.76 22.59
C ARG A 505 15.87 -10.90 22.65
N ILE A 506 15.71 -10.03 21.65
CA ILE A 506 14.48 -9.26 21.42
C ILE A 506 13.58 -10.02 20.44
N LEU A 507 12.31 -10.14 20.78
CA LEU A 507 11.27 -10.66 19.90
C LEU A 507 10.34 -9.51 19.49
N ILE A 508 10.04 -9.42 18.20
CA ILE A 508 9.20 -8.36 17.63
C ILE A 508 8.11 -8.99 16.78
N ARG A 509 6.85 -8.58 16.96
CA ARG A 509 5.74 -9.08 16.14
C ARG A 509 5.64 -8.34 14.80
N LYS A 510 5.42 -9.09 13.72
CA LYS A 510 5.30 -8.60 12.34
C LYS A 510 4.01 -7.81 12.10
N VAL A 511 2.85 -8.40 12.38
CA VAL A 511 1.53 -7.72 12.32
C VAL A 511 1.04 -7.57 13.73
N SER A 512 0.88 -6.34 14.20
CA SER A 512 0.45 -6.12 15.56
C SER A 512 -1.07 -6.23 15.72
N THR A 513 -1.54 -6.69 16.89
CA THR A 513 -2.98 -6.73 17.23
C THR A 513 -3.53 -5.37 17.63
N ASN A 514 -2.62 -4.47 18.03
CA ASN A 514 -2.88 -3.06 18.32
C ASN A 514 -1.95 -2.27 17.41
N HIS A 515 -2.16 -1.00 17.09
CA HIS A 515 -1.24 -0.32 16.17
C HIS A 515 0.21 -0.20 16.69
N ASN A 516 0.49 -0.52 17.96
CA ASN A 516 1.84 -0.50 18.56
C ASN A 516 2.84 -1.47 17.91
N LEU A 517 4.12 -1.11 17.97
CA LEU A 517 5.21 -2.07 17.81
C LEU A 517 5.29 -2.96 19.05
N GLN A 518 4.87 -4.22 18.95
CA GLN A 518 4.96 -5.16 20.07
C GLN A 518 6.36 -5.79 20.13
N VAL A 519 7.05 -5.54 21.25
CA VAL A 519 8.44 -5.98 21.50
C VAL A 519 8.56 -6.62 22.89
N MET A 520 9.45 -7.62 23.04
CA MET A 520 9.84 -8.15 24.35
C MET A 520 11.29 -8.62 24.37
N VAL A 521 11.84 -8.78 25.58
CA VAL A 521 13.08 -9.51 25.82
C VAL A 521 12.74 -10.89 26.37
N TYR A 522 13.36 -11.92 25.78
CA TYR A 522 13.24 -13.31 26.23
C TYR A 522 14.62 -13.90 26.53
N LYS A 523 14.70 -14.76 27.55
CA LYS A 523 15.92 -15.47 27.99
C LYS A 523 15.64 -16.97 28.02
N GLY A 524 16.56 -17.75 27.46
CA GLY A 524 16.46 -19.22 27.40
C GLY A 524 16.11 -19.72 26.00
N PHE A 525 15.74 -21.00 25.89
CA PHE A 525 15.39 -21.61 24.61
C PHE A 525 13.91 -21.37 24.27
N LEU A 526 13.63 -20.82 23.09
CA LEU A 526 12.26 -20.63 22.59
C LEU A 526 12.22 -20.51 21.07
N ILE A 527 11.38 -21.34 20.45
CA ILE A 527 11.07 -21.34 19.03
C ILE A 527 9.76 -20.57 18.77
N THR A 528 9.74 -19.73 17.74
CA THR A 528 8.57 -18.92 17.34
C THR A 528 8.16 -19.20 15.89
N ASN A 529 6.97 -18.74 15.47
CA ASN A 529 6.55 -18.81 14.06
C ASN A 529 7.04 -17.59 13.24
N GLN A 530 6.79 -17.63 11.94
CA GLN A 530 7.14 -16.56 10.98
C GLN A 530 6.54 -15.18 11.26
N GLN A 531 5.55 -15.05 12.18
CA GLN A 531 4.99 -13.76 12.58
C GLN A 531 5.87 -13.04 13.61
N ILE A 532 6.88 -13.70 14.16
CA ILE A 532 7.82 -13.11 15.12
C ILE A 532 9.21 -12.99 14.51
N TYR A 533 9.74 -11.77 14.50
CA TYR A 533 11.13 -11.48 14.22
C TYR A 533 11.97 -11.62 15.49
N ILE A 534 13.18 -12.15 15.29
CA ILE A 534 14.14 -12.43 16.36
C ILE A 534 15.36 -11.55 16.12
N PHE A 535 15.77 -10.80 17.15
CA PHE A 535 16.95 -9.95 17.16
C PHE A 535 17.86 -10.39 18.32
N LYS A 536 18.91 -11.14 17.99
CA LYS A 536 19.91 -11.64 18.95
C LYS A 536 21.13 -10.73 18.95
N LYS A 537 21.51 -10.27 20.14
CA LYS A 537 22.59 -9.29 20.33
C LYS A 537 23.92 -9.85 19.79
N ARG A 538 24.68 -9.04 19.07
CA ARG A 538 26.03 -9.41 18.60
C ARG A 538 27.08 -9.27 19.70
N ASP A 539 28.19 -9.98 19.55
CA ASP A 539 29.27 -9.99 20.54
C ASP A 539 30.02 -8.65 20.65
N ASN A 540 30.10 -7.91 19.54
CA ASN A 540 30.78 -6.60 19.47
C ASN A 540 30.10 -5.49 20.30
N ILE A 541 28.90 -5.73 20.83
CA ILE A 541 28.17 -4.81 21.71
C ILE A 541 27.80 -5.45 23.05
N LYS A 542 28.62 -6.40 23.51
CA LYS A 542 28.42 -7.11 24.79
C LYS A 542 28.17 -6.17 25.98
N LYS A 543 28.83 -5.00 26.02
CA LYS A 543 28.70 -4.01 27.09
C LYS A 543 27.33 -3.32 27.15
N MET A 544 26.63 -3.18 26.02
CA MET A 544 25.30 -2.53 26.00
C MET A 544 24.21 -3.51 26.44
N SER A 545 23.32 -3.04 27.31
CA SER A 545 22.20 -3.79 27.86
C SER A 545 21.10 -3.97 26.81
N ILE A 546 20.52 -5.17 26.72
CA ILE A 546 19.39 -5.40 25.81
C ILE A 546 18.17 -4.53 26.15
N TYR A 547 18.04 -4.11 27.41
CA TYR A 547 16.97 -3.25 27.90
C TYR A 547 17.08 -1.81 27.40
N TYR A 548 18.28 -1.35 27.04
CA TYR A 548 18.45 -0.05 26.37
C TYR A 548 17.74 -0.04 25.01
N PHE A 549 18.00 -1.07 24.19
CA PHE A 549 17.34 -1.24 22.90
C PHE A 549 15.83 -1.46 23.04
N LEU A 550 15.41 -2.25 24.04
CA LEU A 550 13.99 -2.45 24.30
C LEU A 550 13.27 -1.13 24.64
N GLY A 551 13.88 -0.28 25.48
CA GLY A 551 13.32 1.03 25.82
C GLY A 551 13.16 1.94 24.61
N ILE A 552 14.15 1.96 23.71
CA ILE A 552 14.07 2.68 22.44
C ILE A 552 12.94 2.12 21.56
N LEU A 553 12.90 0.81 21.34
CA LEU A 553 11.91 0.17 20.47
C LEU A 553 10.47 0.30 20.99
N ALA A 554 10.28 0.34 22.31
CA ALA A 554 8.98 0.52 22.95
C ALA A 554 8.53 2.00 23.05
N SER A 555 9.39 2.96 22.68
CA SER A 555 9.11 4.38 22.84
C SER A 555 8.06 4.92 21.85
N ARG A 556 7.37 6.00 22.23
CA ARG A 556 6.46 6.72 21.33
C ARG A 556 7.20 7.25 20.10
N LEU A 557 8.44 7.70 20.28
CA LEU A 557 9.27 8.25 19.21
C LEU A 557 9.52 7.23 18.09
N ILE A 558 9.98 6.03 18.44
CA ILE A 558 10.26 4.99 17.42
C ILE A 558 8.98 4.50 16.76
N HIS A 559 7.90 4.35 17.52
CA HIS A 559 6.60 4.04 16.92
C HIS A 559 6.18 5.11 15.90
N TYR A 560 6.20 6.39 16.30
CA TYR A 560 5.91 7.52 15.44
C TYR A 560 6.79 7.53 14.18
N TYR A 561 8.11 7.38 14.34
CA TYR A 561 9.07 7.39 13.24
C TYR A 561 8.79 6.23 12.28
N TYR A 562 8.54 5.03 12.81
CA TYR A 562 8.27 3.86 12.00
C TYR A 562 7.04 4.07 11.10
N ILE A 563 5.93 4.52 11.67
CA ILE A 563 4.69 4.73 10.93
C ILE A 563 4.88 5.78 9.83
N ASN A 564 5.54 6.89 10.14
CA ASN A 564 5.72 7.98 9.17
C ASN A 564 6.79 7.71 8.11
N GLU A 565 7.81 6.88 8.37
CA GLU A 565 8.87 6.56 7.40
C GLU A 565 8.64 5.27 6.61
N PHE A 566 8.00 4.27 7.21
CA PHE A 566 7.85 2.93 6.62
C PHE A 566 6.39 2.44 6.54
N GLY A 567 5.51 2.93 7.40
CA GLY A 567 4.10 2.52 7.47
C GLY A 567 3.13 3.39 6.67
N ASP A 568 1.84 3.08 6.80
CA ASP A 568 0.73 3.95 6.40
C ASP A 568 0.20 4.68 7.65
N PRO A 569 0.24 6.03 7.69
CA PRO A 569 -0.33 6.82 8.78
C PRO A 569 -1.86 6.76 8.91
N ASP A 570 -2.58 6.14 7.97
CA ASP A 570 -4.02 5.95 8.08
C ASP A 570 -4.36 4.92 9.17
N LYS A 571 -5.12 5.36 10.18
CA LYS A 571 -5.57 4.51 11.31
C LYS A 571 -6.39 3.29 10.92
N GLU A 572 -7.03 3.30 9.75
CA GLU A 572 -7.82 2.16 9.29
C GLU A 572 -6.93 1.00 8.84
N ILE A 573 -5.61 1.23 8.68
CA ILE A 573 -4.61 0.22 8.37
C ILE A 573 -3.83 -0.15 9.63
N LEU A 574 -3.79 -1.45 9.93
CA LEU A 574 -2.88 -1.96 10.95
C LEU A 574 -1.44 -1.93 10.42
N PRO A 575 -0.49 -1.38 11.18
CA PRO A 575 0.88 -1.31 10.73
C PRO A 575 1.50 -2.69 10.65
N HIS A 576 2.10 -2.95 9.49
CA HIS A 576 2.89 -4.13 9.24
C HIS A 576 4.37 -3.80 9.43
N PHE A 577 4.94 -4.27 10.55
CA PHE A 577 6.34 -4.02 10.90
C PHE A 577 7.28 -4.92 10.13
N THR A 578 7.64 -4.58 8.89
CA THR A 578 8.56 -5.39 8.08
C THR A 578 9.95 -5.52 8.72
N GLN A 579 10.56 -6.69 8.60
CA GLN A 579 11.92 -6.92 9.11
C GLN A 579 12.95 -5.96 8.51
N LYS A 580 12.80 -5.63 7.21
CA LYS A 580 13.69 -4.73 6.50
C LYS A 580 13.68 -3.32 7.12
N ALA A 581 12.49 -2.78 7.40
CA ALA A 581 12.34 -1.48 8.05
C ALA A 581 12.83 -1.49 9.51
N LEU A 582 12.53 -2.56 10.27
CA LEU A 582 13.03 -2.72 11.64
C LEU A 582 14.56 -2.70 11.68
N LYS A 583 15.21 -3.41 10.75
CA LYS A 583 16.67 -3.45 10.61
C LYS A 583 17.29 -2.09 10.30
N SER A 584 16.55 -1.17 9.67
CA SER A 584 17.01 0.18 9.35
C SER A 584 16.63 1.22 10.40
N LEU A 585 15.98 0.84 11.51
CA LEU A 585 15.67 1.78 12.58
C LEU A 585 16.94 2.45 13.11
N PRO A 586 16.98 3.78 13.23
CA PRO A 586 18.13 4.52 13.71
C PRO A 586 18.26 4.33 15.22
N ILE A 587 19.42 3.84 15.68
CA ILE A 587 19.72 3.60 17.10
C ILE A 587 20.95 4.44 17.50
N PRO A 588 20.80 5.37 18.46
CA PRO A 588 21.92 6.13 19.01
C PRO A 588 22.95 5.23 19.71
N ILE A 589 24.22 5.61 19.61
CA ILE A 589 25.28 5.05 20.44
C ILE A 589 25.51 6.03 21.59
N ILE A 590 25.59 5.50 22.81
CA ILE A 590 25.83 6.28 24.01
C ILE A 590 26.78 5.50 24.92
N ASP A 591 27.58 6.20 25.73
CA ASP A 591 28.40 5.56 26.74
C ASP A 591 27.52 4.83 27.76
N VAL A 592 27.90 3.62 28.13
CA VAL A 592 27.20 2.80 29.13
C VAL A 592 27.27 3.39 30.54
N LYS A 593 28.19 4.33 30.77
CA LYS A 593 28.31 5.09 32.03
C LYS A 593 27.44 6.35 32.06
N ASP A 594 26.87 6.75 30.92
CA ASP A 594 26.04 7.94 30.83
C ASP A 594 24.76 7.79 31.68
N ASN A 595 24.42 8.81 32.45
CA ASN A 595 23.21 8.83 33.28
C ASN A 595 21.94 8.58 32.44
N LEU A 596 21.88 9.13 31.22
CA LEU A 596 20.75 8.93 30.31
C LEU A 596 20.58 7.46 29.91
N TYR A 597 21.70 6.77 29.66
CA TYR A 597 21.69 5.33 29.35
C TYR A 597 21.19 4.51 30.54
N ILE A 598 21.68 4.81 31.75
CA ILE A 598 21.27 4.16 33.00
C ILE A 598 19.77 4.38 33.25
N ASP A 599 19.28 5.60 33.03
CA ASP A 599 17.89 6.00 33.23
C ASP A 599 16.94 5.27 32.29
N ILE A 600 17.29 5.15 31.01
CA ILE A 600 16.52 4.40 30.01
C ILE A 600 16.36 2.94 30.47
N ILE A 601 17.44 2.30 30.90
CA ILE A 601 17.40 0.90 31.36
C ILE A 601 16.54 0.76 32.62
N ARG A 602 16.73 1.65 33.60
CA ARG A 602 16.00 1.66 34.86
C ARG A 602 14.50 1.80 34.65
N ASN A 603 14.08 2.80 33.86
CA ASN A 603 12.67 3.02 33.53
C ASN A 603 12.09 1.85 32.73
N THR A 604 12.81 1.33 31.74
CA THR A 604 12.38 0.17 30.94
C THR A 604 12.14 -1.06 31.81
N LYS A 605 13.08 -1.41 32.70
CA LYS A 605 12.92 -2.54 33.63
C LYS A 605 11.74 -2.33 34.57
N LYS A 606 11.52 -1.09 35.05
CA LYS A 606 10.40 -0.78 35.94
C LYS A 606 9.05 -0.92 35.24
N ILE A 607 8.95 -0.47 33.99
CA ILE A 607 7.77 -0.66 33.14
C ILE A 607 7.46 -2.16 33.00
N ILE A 608 8.46 -2.98 32.67
CA ILE A 608 8.27 -4.45 32.54
C ILE A 608 7.75 -5.04 33.85
N GLN A 609 8.37 -4.70 34.98
CA GLN A 609 7.94 -5.17 36.30
C GLN A 609 6.47 -4.80 36.59
N LEU A 610 6.08 -3.56 36.28
CA LEU A 610 4.72 -3.08 36.50
C LEU A 610 3.72 -3.72 35.53
N ILE A 611 4.08 -3.96 34.27
CA ILE A 611 3.25 -4.69 33.30
C ILE A 611 3.05 -6.14 33.78
N SER A 612 4.09 -6.79 34.30
CA SER A 612 3.96 -8.12 34.89
C SER A 612 3.00 -8.11 36.07
N LYS A 613 3.10 -7.12 36.97
CA LYS A 613 2.16 -6.95 38.08
C LYS A 613 0.72 -6.67 37.60
N TYR A 614 0.56 -5.78 36.62
CA TYR A 614 -0.74 -5.40 36.06
C TYR A 614 -1.53 -6.60 35.51
N ASN A 615 -0.83 -7.53 34.86
CA ASN A 615 -1.44 -8.70 34.24
C ASN A 615 -1.72 -9.85 35.23
N LEU A 616 -1.15 -9.82 36.44
CA LEU A 616 -1.48 -10.78 37.50
C LEU A 616 -2.83 -10.47 38.16
N PHE A 617 -3.30 -9.21 38.11
CA PHE A 617 -4.56 -8.82 38.74
C PHE A 617 -5.78 -9.46 38.08
N LYS A 618 -6.64 -10.07 38.91
CA LYS A 618 -7.94 -10.61 38.49
C LYS A 618 -8.94 -9.48 38.29
N ASN A 619 -10.05 -9.76 37.61
CA ASN A 619 -11.12 -8.77 37.35
C ASN A 619 -11.71 -8.13 38.63
N LYS A 620 -11.57 -8.77 39.80
CA LYS A 620 -12.05 -8.24 41.10
C LYS A 620 -11.12 -7.15 41.69
N GLU A 621 -9.86 -7.04 41.24
CA GLU A 621 -8.85 -6.10 41.78
C GLU A 621 -8.78 -4.79 40.95
N LYS A 622 -9.94 -4.17 40.69
CA LYS A 622 -10.07 -3.06 39.74
C LYS A 622 -9.24 -1.83 40.15
N ILE A 623 -9.20 -1.50 41.45
CA ILE A 623 -8.49 -0.32 41.97
C ILE A 623 -6.97 -0.48 41.82
N GLU A 624 -6.43 -1.63 42.22
CA GLU A 624 -5.00 -1.93 42.13
C GLU A 624 -4.51 -1.96 40.68
N LYS A 625 -5.35 -2.48 39.78
CA LYS A 625 -5.12 -2.48 38.34
C LYS A 625 -5.06 -1.07 37.76
N VAL A 626 -5.96 -0.18 38.16
CA VAL A 626 -5.95 1.24 37.77
C VAL A 626 -4.71 1.96 38.31
N ASN A 627 -4.38 1.77 39.58
CA ASN A 627 -3.20 2.39 40.20
C ASN A 627 -1.89 1.92 39.55
N THR A 628 -1.80 0.63 39.22
CA THR A 628 -0.63 0.08 38.53
C THR A 628 -0.53 0.63 37.11
N LEU A 629 -1.65 0.79 36.40
CA LEU A 629 -1.67 1.42 35.08
C LEU A 629 -1.22 2.89 35.10
N LYS A 630 -1.63 3.68 36.12
CA LYS A 630 -1.12 5.04 36.31
C LYS A 630 0.41 5.06 36.46
N LYS A 631 0.95 4.19 37.31
CA LYS A 631 2.41 4.05 37.48
C LYS A 631 3.11 3.64 36.17
N ILE A 632 2.52 2.73 35.39
CA ILE A 632 3.06 2.36 34.07
C ILE A 632 3.14 3.62 33.17
N GLN A 633 2.09 4.43 33.11
CA GLN A 633 2.07 5.66 32.32
C GLN A 633 3.12 6.69 32.79
N GLU A 634 3.30 6.85 34.10
CA GLU A 634 4.33 7.72 34.67
C GLU A 634 5.74 7.30 34.22
N PHE A 635 6.08 6.02 34.37
CA PHE A 635 7.39 5.52 33.95
C PHE A 635 7.58 5.55 32.43
N TYR A 636 6.52 5.36 31.63
CA TYR A 636 6.59 5.57 30.18
C TYR A 636 6.85 7.02 29.81
N ASN A 637 6.25 7.98 30.51
CA ASN A 637 6.51 9.41 30.29
C ASN A 637 7.96 9.79 30.65
N LEU A 638 8.51 9.19 31.71
CA LEU A 638 9.93 9.34 32.05
C LEU A 638 10.83 8.73 30.97
N LEU A 639 10.51 7.52 30.50
CA LEU A 639 11.22 6.87 29.39
C LEU A 639 11.19 7.76 28.14
N ASP A 640 10.03 8.26 27.72
CA ASP A 640 9.91 9.12 26.54
C ASP A 640 10.72 10.42 26.67
N ARG A 641 10.78 11.03 27.86
CA ARG A 641 11.64 12.21 28.09
C ARG A 641 13.12 11.88 27.88
N SER A 642 13.59 10.75 28.41
CA SER A 642 14.95 10.27 28.18
C SER A 642 15.20 9.97 26.70
N ILE A 643 14.25 9.35 26.00
CA ILE A 643 14.36 9.04 24.58
C ILE A 643 14.35 10.31 23.72
N PHE A 644 13.52 11.31 24.00
CA PHE A 644 13.58 12.57 23.25
C PHE A 644 14.91 13.27 23.41
N THR A 645 15.47 13.26 24.63
CA THR A 645 16.80 13.81 24.90
C THR A 645 17.88 13.04 24.14
N LEU A 646 17.80 11.71 24.13
CA LEU A 646 18.73 10.84 23.39
C LEU A 646 18.75 11.12 21.88
N TYR A 647 17.63 11.57 21.30
CA TYR A 647 17.50 11.88 19.88
C TYR A 647 17.63 13.37 19.56
N ASN A 648 18.12 14.19 20.51
CA ASN A 648 18.29 15.64 20.36
C ASN A 648 16.97 16.38 20.02
N LEU A 649 15.83 15.84 20.45
CA LEU A 649 14.52 16.47 20.29
C LEU A 649 14.21 17.28 21.55
N HIS A 650 14.70 18.52 21.62
CA HIS A 650 14.51 19.40 22.78
C HIS A 650 13.23 20.25 22.70
N ASP A 651 12.78 20.57 21.48
CA ASP A 651 11.59 21.39 21.24
C ASP A 651 10.30 20.72 21.75
N GLU A 652 9.55 21.44 22.58
CA GLU A 652 8.34 20.92 23.21
C GLU A 652 7.18 20.73 22.22
N LYS A 653 7.07 21.57 21.19
CA LYS A 653 6.04 21.44 20.14
C LYS A 653 6.26 20.15 19.36
N LEU A 654 7.51 19.81 19.02
CA LEU A 654 7.84 18.55 18.36
C LEU A 654 7.53 17.34 19.26
N ARG A 655 7.91 17.40 20.54
CA ARG A 655 7.59 16.34 21.52
C ARG A 655 6.08 16.12 21.65
N ASN A 656 5.30 17.19 21.75
CA ASN A 656 3.85 17.13 21.85
C ASN A 656 3.22 16.60 20.56
N LYS A 657 3.74 17.00 19.39
CA LYS A 657 3.33 16.44 18.10
C LYS A 657 3.53 14.94 18.04
N ILE A 658 4.70 14.43 18.48
CA ILE A 658 5.01 13.00 18.52
C ILE A 658 4.02 12.26 19.41
N LYS A 659 3.76 12.78 20.62
CA LYS A 659 2.78 12.16 21.55
C LYS A 659 1.40 12.07 20.92
N ILE A 660 0.85 13.20 20.47
CA ILE A 660 -0.51 13.26 19.89
C ILE A 660 -0.60 12.37 18.65
N ARG A 661 0.40 12.41 17.75
CA ARG A 661 0.36 11.65 16.50
C ARG A 661 0.58 10.16 16.74
N SER A 662 1.41 9.76 17.70
CA SER A 662 1.57 8.36 18.09
C SER A 662 0.25 7.78 18.62
N GLU A 663 -0.42 8.48 19.55
CA GLU A 663 -1.72 8.08 20.09
C GLU A 663 -2.81 8.08 19.02
N LYS A 664 -2.79 9.09 18.13
CA LYS A 664 -3.64 9.12 16.95
C LYS A 664 -3.42 7.87 16.10
N ASN A 665 -2.18 7.47 15.85
CA ASN A 665 -1.83 6.27 15.09
C ASN A 665 -2.00 4.97 15.89
N GLY A 666 -2.66 5.03 17.05
CA GLY A 666 -3.07 3.88 17.85
C GLY A 666 -2.03 3.40 18.85
N PHE A 667 -1.00 4.20 19.15
CA PHE A 667 -0.07 3.94 20.24
C PHE A 667 -0.83 3.83 21.58
N LYS A 668 -0.62 2.72 22.29
CA LYS A 668 -1.15 2.46 23.64
C LYS A 668 -0.02 2.03 24.57
N VAL A 669 -0.10 2.47 25.82
CA VAL A 669 0.94 2.20 26.83
C VAL A 669 0.92 0.74 27.33
N ILE A 670 -0.21 0.05 27.21
CA ILE A 670 -0.40 -1.38 27.56
C ILE A 670 -0.65 -2.20 26.31
#